data_AF-A0A813WTK6-F1
#
_entry.id   AF-A0A813WTK6-F1
#
_cell.length_a   1.000
_cell.length_b   1.000
_cell.length_c   1.000
_cell.angle_alpha   90.00
_cell.angle_beta   90.00
_cell.angle_gamma   90.00
#
_symmetry.space_group_name_H-M   'P 1'
#
loop_
_entity.id
_entity.type
_entity.pdbx_description
1 polymer ?
#
loop_
_entity_poly.entity_id
_entity_poly.type
_entity_poly.pdbx_seq_one_letter_code
_entity_poly.pdbx_strand_id
1 'polypeptide(L)'
;MKLRCDLIIQNLNTNTTSNQEKLHKQSTIGLYRPKLEDIPDTSNQIILTVETKTLNVKYKLKRIELYTKFINEGKATLKLIDENVYLLISNSPSLTLTNFISFLQIKLAKSNKLEHNDKNPKFVNKLLSNLQCNLGKNSLAAISPLTERDISDVMKIQKNSKIPNQSPIRASDVNKTARMSRVTSASSLALKQQQQVNESKPKLQRSLSSSSNLLVQLTNEQKSVINLIKNKQNIFFTGSGGTGKSFLISIIKKMLPNENCFVTASTGVAASLIGGITIHAFSGFTGNEFSHEVEGDDGLSGLGSDKNKRILERIIKSKDKLNNWKRCQHLIIDEISMIDADYFDTLEFLARSIKNNDEPFGGIQLIISGDFLQLPPVTRYKEEKKKFCFQASTWSECINSTIQLTKIKRQEDTQFIDLLEEIRFGRCSEKTAELLEKSKNKVFKNKEILPTKLCTHKDDVEFINNKEINDLNTDKQVYTSYDSGDFGYAKKMLNILCPAKEEIVLKVNSQVMLIKNLDVAGNLVNGSRGYVVGFNENKLPIVKFMNQTEMVIKHETWTFKINSAGQSITRKQLPLQLAWAISIHKSQGMTLDCVELSLSRVFEYGQAYVALSRAKSLDNLRILDFDPNAIKANETVIKFYEKLKRY
;
A
#
# COMPACT_ATOMS: atom_id res chain seq x y z
N MET A 1 15.80 -18.75 -32.13
CA MET A 1 16.11 -18.76 -30.68
C MET A 1 15.82 -20.15 -30.15
N LYS A 2 16.70 -20.75 -29.32
CA LYS A 2 16.50 -22.08 -28.73
C LYS A 2 16.56 -21.99 -27.20
N LEU A 3 15.73 -22.77 -26.52
CA LEU A 3 15.61 -22.87 -25.07
C LEU A 3 15.77 -24.34 -24.67
N ARG A 4 16.70 -24.64 -23.76
CA ARG A 4 16.83 -26.00 -23.18
C ARG A 4 16.00 -26.09 -21.92
N CYS A 5 15.18 -27.13 -21.80
CA CYS A 5 14.25 -27.32 -20.70
C CYS A 5 13.80 -28.78 -20.57
N ASP A 6 13.19 -29.12 -19.45
CA ASP A 6 12.39 -30.33 -19.31
C ASP A 6 10.94 -30.00 -19.75
N LEU A 7 10.39 -30.83 -20.63
CA LEU A 7 9.13 -30.54 -21.31
C LEU A 7 8.13 -31.67 -21.11
N ILE A 8 6.90 -31.32 -20.71
CA ILE A 8 5.74 -32.22 -20.79
C ILE A 8 4.86 -31.72 -21.94
N ILE A 9 4.53 -32.64 -22.85
CA ILE A 9 3.61 -32.39 -23.97
C ILE A 9 2.31 -33.11 -23.64
N GLN A 10 1.21 -32.38 -23.57
CA GLN A 10 -0.11 -32.91 -23.28
C GLN A 10 -1.05 -32.57 -24.45
N ASN A 11 -1.50 -33.60 -25.18
CA ASN A 11 -2.49 -33.48 -26.25
C ASN A 11 -3.88 -33.76 -25.68
N LEU A 12 -4.80 -32.81 -25.80
CA LEU A 12 -6.18 -33.02 -25.38
C LEU A 12 -7.00 -33.53 -26.58
N ASN A 13 -7.11 -34.85 -26.73
CA ASN A 13 -8.04 -35.42 -27.69
C ASN A 13 -9.47 -35.38 -27.12
N THR A 14 -10.44 -35.03 -27.96
CA THR A 14 -11.85 -34.85 -27.56
C THR A 14 -12.61 -36.14 -27.28
N ASN A 15 -12.00 -37.35 -27.36
CA ASN A 15 -12.78 -38.60 -27.25
C ASN A 15 -12.07 -39.87 -26.71
N THR A 16 -10.99 -39.80 -25.92
CA THR A 16 -10.45 -41.00 -25.23
C THR A 16 -9.79 -40.66 -23.90
N THR A 17 -10.19 -41.36 -22.84
CA THR A 17 -9.79 -41.25 -21.42
C THR A 17 -8.34 -41.68 -21.11
N SER A 18 -7.39 -41.38 -21.99
CA SER A 18 -5.96 -41.61 -21.74
C SER A 18 -5.11 -40.43 -22.25
N ASN A 19 -4.99 -39.37 -21.44
CA ASN A 19 -3.99 -38.33 -21.67
C ASN A 19 -2.60 -38.93 -21.44
N GLN A 20 -1.85 -39.22 -22.50
CA GLN A 20 -0.46 -39.62 -22.39
C GLN A 20 0.39 -38.39 -22.07
N GLU A 21 0.62 -38.13 -20.78
CA GLU A 21 1.59 -37.14 -20.31
C GLU A 21 2.96 -37.79 -20.19
N LYS A 22 3.87 -37.47 -21.11
CA LYS A 22 5.24 -37.97 -21.07
C LYS A 22 6.21 -36.82 -20.79
N LEU A 23 7.04 -36.99 -19.76
CA LEU A 23 8.11 -36.06 -19.44
C LEU A 23 9.32 -36.31 -20.34
N HIS A 24 9.70 -35.31 -21.12
CA HIS A 24 10.88 -35.30 -21.97
C HIS A 24 11.99 -34.45 -21.33
N LYS A 25 12.95 -35.12 -20.68
CA LYS A 25 14.11 -34.46 -20.07
C LYS A 25 15.11 -33.99 -21.14
N GLN A 26 15.77 -32.86 -20.89
CA GLN A 26 16.77 -32.26 -21.80
C GLN A 26 16.21 -31.96 -23.22
N SER A 27 14.98 -31.48 -23.28
CA SER A 27 14.33 -31.07 -24.52
C SER A 27 14.79 -29.68 -24.95
N THR A 28 14.67 -29.39 -26.24
CA THR A 28 14.96 -28.07 -26.82
C THR A 28 13.73 -27.52 -27.51
N ILE A 29 13.30 -26.33 -27.09
CA ILE A 29 12.21 -25.58 -27.72
C ILE A 29 12.82 -24.44 -28.50
N GLY A 30 12.52 -24.37 -29.80
CA GLY A 30 13.06 -23.39 -30.72
C GLY A 30 11.97 -22.58 -31.41
N LEU A 31 12.30 -21.34 -31.76
CA LEU A 31 11.53 -20.52 -32.69
C LEU A 31 12.34 -20.33 -33.96
N TYR A 32 11.74 -20.71 -35.09
CA TYR A 32 12.34 -20.68 -36.42
C TYR A 32 11.40 -19.99 -37.43
N ARG A 33 11.98 -19.35 -38.45
CA ARG A 33 11.26 -18.79 -39.60
C ARG A 33 11.81 -19.45 -40.87
N PRO A 34 10.97 -20.14 -41.67
CA PRO A 34 11.43 -20.76 -42.90
C PRO A 34 11.93 -19.71 -43.90
N LYS A 35 12.99 -20.05 -44.65
CA LYS A 35 13.46 -19.23 -45.77
C LYS A 35 12.48 -19.35 -46.95
N LEU A 36 12.46 -18.35 -47.83
CA LEU A 36 11.47 -18.19 -48.90
C LEU A 36 11.40 -19.35 -49.92
N GLU A 37 12.36 -20.26 -49.92
CA GLU A 37 12.47 -21.34 -50.92
C GLU A 37 11.61 -22.57 -50.58
N ASP A 38 11.11 -22.72 -49.34
CA ASP A 38 10.51 -23.98 -48.90
C ASP A 38 8.97 -24.08 -49.06
N ILE A 39 8.21 -22.98 -49.08
CA ILE A 39 6.72 -23.01 -49.17
C ILE A 39 6.17 -21.69 -49.77
N PRO A 40 5.39 -21.70 -50.88
CA PRO A 40 5.02 -20.48 -51.62
C PRO A 40 4.04 -19.51 -50.92
N ASP A 41 3.51 -19.82 -49.73
CA ASP A 41 2.37 -19.06 -49.17
C ASP A 41 2.51 -18.65 -47.68
N THR A 42 3.71 -18.73 -47.10
CA THR A 42 3.90 -18.51 -45.65
C THR A 42 5.07 -17.60 -45.25
N SER A 43 5.43 -16.62 -46.09
CA SER A 43 6.62 -15.77 -45.92
C SER A 43 6.73 -14.95 -44.60
N ASN A 44 5.70 -14.97 -43.75
CA ASN A 44 5.70 -14.30 -42.44
C ASN A 44 5.38 -15.17 -41.21
N GLN A 45 5.30 -16.50 -41.31
CA GLN A 45 4.90 -17.34 -40.16
C GLN A 45 6.09 -17.85 -39.33
N ILE A 46 5.99 -17.71 -38.00
CA ILE A 46 6.96 -18.26 -37.03
C ILE A 46 6.51 -19.67 -36.67
N ILE A 47 7.44 -20.61 -36.71
CA ILE A 47 7.25 -22.01 -36.36
C ILE A 47 7.93 -22.28 -35.03
N LEU A 48 7.21 -22.92 -34.11
CA LEU A 48 7.75 -23.44 -32.86
C LEU A 48 8.21 -24.88 -33.08
N THR A 49 9.49 -25.14 -32.90
CA THR A 49 10.09 -26.46 -33.02
C THR A 49 10.28 -27.06 -31.63
N VAL A 50 9.75 -28.25 -31.39
CA VAL A 50 9.95 -29.00 -30.16
C VAL A 50 10.80 -30.22 -30.49
N GLU A 51 12.06 -30.17 -30.06
CA GLU A 51 13.05 -31.24 -30.24
C GLU A 51 13.24 -31.96 -28.91
N THR A 52 12.89 -33.24 -28.85
CA THR A 52 13.15 -34.15 -27.73
C THR A 52 14.00 -35.32 -28.22
N LYS A 53 14.48 -36.19 -27.32
CA LYS A 53 15.26 -37.39 -27.73
C LYS A 53 14.50 -38.34 -28.67
N THR A 54 13.17 -38.31 -28.66
CA THR A 54 12.33 -39.26 -29.41
C THR A 54 11.35 -38.60 -30.38
N LEU A 55 11.24 -37.27 -30.39
CA LEU A 55 10.24 -36.52 -31.15
C LEU A 55 10.83 -35.21 -31.66
N ASN A 56 10.56 -34.87 -32.92
CA ASN A 56 10.83 -33.56 -33.49
C ASN A 56 9.55 -33.05 -34.16
N VAL A 57 8.83 -32.14 -33.49
CA VAL A 57 7.51 -31.66 -33.92
C VAL A 57 7.57 -30.16 -34.18
N LYS A 58 6.89 -29.72 -35.25
CA LYS A 58 6.83 -28.31 -35.66
C LYS A 58 5.39 -27.82 -35.55
N TYR A 59 5.15 -26.85 -34.67
CA TYR A 59 3.85 -26.24 -34.41
C TYR A 59 3.72 -24.90 -35.12
N LYS A 60 2.58 -24.65 -35.76
CA LYS A 60 2.30 -23.34 -36.37
C LYS A 60 1.77 -22.39 -35.32
N LEU A 61 2.48 -21.28 -35.07
CA LEU A 61 2.06 -20.29 -34.09
C LEU A 61 0.94 -19.41 -34.66
N LYS A 62 -0.30 -19.83 -34.40
CA LYS A 62 -1.53 -19.10 -34.68
C LYS A 62 -2.10 -18.54 -33.37
N ARG A 63 -3.01 -19.21 -32.65
CA ARG A 63 -3.55 -18.74 -31.37
C ARG A 63 -2.91 -19.43 -30.18
N ILE A 64 -2.44 -18.63 -29.21
CA ILE A 64 -1.62 -19.10 -28.10
C ILE A 64 -1.99 -18.41 -26.79
N GLU A 65 -2.10 -19.18 -25.71
CA GLU A 65 -2.17 -18.67 -24.34
C GLU A 65 -0.86 -18.97 -23.59
N LEU A 66 -0.39 -17.97 -22.83
CA LEU A 66 0.86 -18.01 -22.08
C LEU A 66 0.59 -17.92 -20.59
N TYR A 67 1.09 -18.89 -19.81
CA TYR A 67 1.02 -18.87 -18.35
C TYR A 67 2.43 -18.76 -17.77
N THR A 68 2.75 -17.60 -17.21
CA THR A 68 4.12 -17.23 -16.82
C THR A 68 4.28 -16.97 -15.31
N LYS A 69 3.33 -17.42 -14.48
CA LYS A 69 3.29 -17.17 -13.03
C LYS A 69 4.58 -17.60 -12.32
N PHE A 70 5.22 -18.67 -12.79
CA PHE A 70 6.41 -19.28 -12.19
C PHE A 70 7.68 -19.11 -13.05
N ILE A 71 7.72 -18.07 -13.90
CA ILE A 71 8.84 -17.86 -14.83
C ILE A 71 10.18 -17.62 -14.12
N ASN A 72 10.13 -16.98 -12.94
CA ASN A 72 11.30 -16.76 -12.08
C ASN A 72 11.84 -18.07 -11.47
N GLU A 73 11.00 -19.10 -11.36
CA GLU A 73 11.37 -20.46 -10.94
C GLU A 73 11.76 -21.36 -12.13
N GLY A 74 11.87 -20.80 -13.34
CA GLY A 74 12.23 -21.56 -14.54
C GLY A 74 11.08 -22.40 -15.11
N LYS A 75 9.82 -22.05 -14.81
CA LYS A 75 8.62 -22.77 -15.25
C LYS A 75 7.66 -21.88 -16.03
N ALA A 76 7.08 -22.39 -17.11
CA ALA A 76 6.05 -21.70 -17.89
C ALA A 76 5.19 -22.70 -18.66
N THR A 77 3.94 -22.34 -18.98
CA THR A 77 3.08 -23.17 -19.83
C THR A 77 2.67 -22.42 -21.08
N LEU A 78 2.80 -23.07 -22.23
CA LEU A 78 2.37 -22.59 -23.53
C LEU A 78 1.22 -23.46 -24.01
N LYS A 79 0.04 -22.88 -24.21
CA LYS A 79 -1.12 -23.58 -24.78
C LYS A 79 -1.30 -23.16 -26.23
N LEU A 80 -1.18 -24.12 -27.13
CA LEU A 80 -1.42 -23.96 -28.56
C LEU A 80 -2.89 -24.28 -28.83
N ILE A 81 -3.72 -23.25 -28.97
CA ILE A 81 -5.19 -23.41 -29.01
C ILE A 81 -5.62 -24.21 -30.25
N ASP A 82 -5.04 -23.92 -31.42
CA ASP A 82 -5.45 -24.52 -32.69
C ASP A 82 -5.04 -25.99 -32.81
N GLU A 83 -4.04 -26.43 -32.05
CA GLU A 83 -3.57 -27.82 -32.02
C GLU A 83 -4.02 -28.55 -30.73
N ASN A 84 -4.69 -27.84 -29.82
CA ASN A 84 -5.13 -28.31 -28.51
C ASN A 84 -4.01 -28.99 -27.68
N VAL A 85 -2.82 -28.40 -27.73
CA VAL A 85 -1.60 -28.93 -27.08
C VAL A 85 -1.16 -27.99 -25.96
N TYR A 86 -0.83 -28.57 -24.80
CA TYR A 86 -0.14 -27.90 -23.71
C TYR A 86 1.33 -28.30 -23.68
N LEU A 87 2.20 -27.31 -23.67
CA LEU A 87 3.64 -27.47 -23.51
C LEU A 87 4.02 -26.89 -22.15
N LEU A 88 4.25 -27.77 -21.18
CA LEU A 88 4.65 -27.39 -19.82
C LEU A 88 6.17 -27.43 -19.73
N ILE A 89 6.76 -26.26 -19.58
CA ILE A 89 8.20 -26.01 -19.50
C ILE A 89 8.61 -25.98 -18.04
N SER A 90 9.65 -26.72 -17.70
CA SER A 90 10.26 -26.73 -16.37
C SER A 90 11.77 -26.87 -16.47
N ASN A 91 12.48 -26.63 -15.36
CA ASN A 91 13.94 -26.79 -15.27
C ASN A 91 14.73 -26.00 -16.34
N SER A 92 14.26 -24.79 -16.67
CA SER A 92 14.96 -23.87 -17.56
C SER A 92 15.60 -22.74 -16.74
N PRO A 93 16.81 -22.25 -17.09
CA PRO A 93 17.34 -21.04 -16.50
C PRO A 93 16.34 -19.87 -16.63
N SER A 94 16.03 -19.23 -15.50
CA SER A 94 14.94 -18.25 -15.39
C SER A 94 15.13 -17.03 -16.30
N LEU A 95 16.37 -16.56 -16.47
CA LEU A 95 16.72 -15.46 -17.36
C LEU A 95 16.50 -15.83 -18.84
N THR A 96 16.94 -17.02 -19.26
CA THR A 96 16.79 -17.51 -20.65
C THR A 96 15.32 -17.75 -20.97
N LEU A 97 14.54 -18.29 -20.03
CA LEU A 97 13.10 -18.48 -20.16
C LEU A 97 12.37 -17.13 -20.28
N THR A 98 12.73 -16.17 -19.43
CA THR A 98 12.15 -14.81 -19.46
C THR A 98 12.41 -14.12 -20.79
N ASN A 99 13.62 -14.24 -21.34
CA ASN A 99 13.95 -13.70 -22.65
C ASN A 99 13.19 -14.41 -23.77
N PHE A 100 13.07 -15.74 -23.71
CA PHE A 100 12.34 -16.54 -24.69
C PHE A 100 10.85 -16.17 -24.75
N ILE A 101 10.20 -16.06 -23.59
CA ILE A 101 8.79 -15.70 -23.48
C ILE A 101 8.57 -14.24 -23.89
N SER A 102 9.45 -13.33 -23.49
CA SER A 102 9.37 -11.92 -23.88
C SER A 102 9.49 -11.74 -25.40
N PHE A 103 10.39 -12.50 -26.04
CA PHE A 103 10.54 -12.52 -27.50
C PHE A 103 9.28 -13.06 -28.19
N LEU A 104 8.71 -14.14 -27.66
CA LEU A 104 7.48 -14.74 -28.16
C LEU A 104 6.30 -13.76 -28.05
N GLN A 105 6.14 -13.08 -26.91
CA GLN A 105 5.11 -12.06 -26.70
C GLN A 105 5.22 -10.90 -27.69
N ILE A 106 6.42 -10.37 -27.93
CA ILE A 106 6.64 -9.29 -28.90
C ILE A 106 6.28 -9.72 -30.32
N LYS A 107 6.72 -10.92 -30.74
CA LYS A 107 6.43 -11.41 -32.09
C LYS A 107 4.95 -11.75 -32.29
N LEU A 108 4.26 -12.24 -31.26
CA LEU A 108 2.82 -12.51 -31.32
C LEU A 108 1.99 -11.23 -31.34
N ALA A 109 2.40 -10.18 -30.61
CA ALA A 109 1.74 -8.87 -30.64
C ALA A 109 1.72 -8.23 -32.04
N LYS A 110 2.73 -8.50 -32.89
CA LYS A 110 2.79 -8.03 -34.29
C LYS A 110 1.83 -8.77 -35.24
N SER A 111 1.41 -9.99 -34.90
CA SER A 111 0.68 -10.87 -35.84
C SER A 111 -0.84 -10.96 -35.59
N ASN A 112 -1.41 -10.06 -34.77
CA ASN A 112 -2.85 -10.03 -34.41
C ASN A 112 -3.40 -11.35 -33.84
N LYS A 113 -2.55 -12.12 -33.17
CA LYS A 113 -2.80 -13.52 -32.82
C LYS A 113 -2.97 -13.81 -31.32
N LEU A 114 -2.97 -12.77 -30.48
CA LEU A 114 -3.22 -12.84 -29.03
C LEU A 114 -4.64 -12.37 -28.72
N GLU A 115 -5.43 -13.22 -28.06
CA GLU A 115 -6.73 -12.87 -27.49
C GLU A 115 -6.58 -12.69 -25.97
N HIS A 116 -6.19 -11.48 -25.54
CA HIS A 116 -6.50 -10.83 -24.26
C HIS A 116 -5.66 -9.54 -24.12
N ASN A 117 -6.27 -8.46 -23.59
CA ASN A 117 -5.83 -7.11 -23.13
C ASN A 117 -4.43 -6.48 -23.40
N ASP A 118 -3.47 -7.13 -24.04
CA ASP A 118 -2.10 -6.64 -24.24
C ASP A 118 -1.89 -5.97 -25.62
N LYS A 119 -2.91 -5.28 -26.14
CA LYS A 119 -2.82 -4.50 -27.38
C LYS A 119 -2.14 -3.13 -27.21
N ASN A 120 -1.46 -2.88 -26.08
CA ASN A 120 -0.96 -1.55 -25.74
C ASN A 120 0.47 -1.34 -26.30
N PRO A 121 0.71 -0.38 -27.21
CA PRO A 121 2.05 -0.10 -27.75
C PRO A 121 3.06 0.28 -26.64
N LYS A 122 2.60 0.80 -25.49
CA LYS A 122 3.45 1.04 -24.32
C LYS A 122 3.97 -0.24 -23.66
N PHE A 123 3.22 -1.33 -23.72
CA PHE A 123 3.60 -2.64 -23.18
C PHE A 123 4.71 -3.29 -24.02
N VAL A 124 4.56 -3.26 -25.35
CA VAL A 124 5.57 -3.75 -26.29
C VAL A 124 6.89 -2.96 -26.15
N ASN A 125 6.81 -1.65 -25.96
CA ASN A 125 7.99 -0.79 -25.73
C ASN A 125 8.71 -1.12 -24.41
N LYS A 126 7.98 -1.46 -23.35
CA LYS A 126 8.54 -1.88 -22.06
C LYS A 126 9.23 -3.25 -22.16
N LEU A 127 8.65 -4.19 -22.92
CA LEU A 127 9.27 -5.50 -23.18
C LEU A 127 10.55 -5.36 -24.02
N LEU A 128 10.54 -4.49 -25.04
CA LEU A 128 11.72 -4.18 -25.85
C LEU A 128 12.84 -3.54 -25.02
N SER A 129 12.53 -2.58 -24.14
CA SER A 129 13.55 -1.96 -23.28
C SER A 129 14.16 -2.97 -22.30
N ASN A 130 13.35 -3.88 -21.75
CA ASN A 130 13.83 -4.91 -20.84
C ASN A 130 14.74 -5.94 -21.55
N LEU A 131 14.39 -6.35 -22.77
CA LEU A 131 15.25 -7.23 -23.58
C LEU A 131 16.56 -6.55 -23.97
N GLN A 132 16.54 -5.26 -24.32
CA GLN A 132 17.74 -4.48 -24.66
C GLN A 132 18.68 -4.30 -23.45
N CYS A 133 18.14 -4.10 -22.25
CA CYS A 133 18.91 -4.05 -21.01
C CYS A 133 19.57 -5.39 -20.68
N ASN A 134 18.89 -6.52 -20.91
CA ASN A 134 19.36 -7.84 -20.49
C ASN A 134 20.34 -8.51 -21.46
N LEU A 135 20.35 -8.13 -22.73
CA LEU A 135 21.18 -8.78 -23.76
C LEU A 135 22.36 -7.90 -24.22
N GLY A 136 22.37 -6.61 -23.93
CA GLY A 136 23.38 -5.68 -24.45
C GLY A 136 23.20 -5.42 -25.97
N LYS A 137 23.54 -4.20 -26.41
CA LYS A 137 23.22 -3.72 -27.78
C LYS A 137 23.83 -4.58 -28.91
N ASN A 138 24.93 -5.31 -28.65
CA ASN A 138 25.67 -6.05 -29.67
C ASN A 138 25.34 -7.56 -29.76
N SER A 139 24.60 -8.15 -28.81
CA SER A 139 24.28 -9.59 -28.85
C SER A 139 22.97 -9.93 -29.59
N LEU A 140 22.15 -8.91 -29.89
CA LEU A 140 20.87 -9.03 -30.60
C LEU A 140 21.01 -9.46 -32.07
N ALA A 141 22.21 -9.41 -32.64
CA ALA A 141 22.49 -9.87 -34.01
C ALA A 141 22.60 -11.41 -34.12
N ALA A 142 23.01 -12.11 -33.04
CA ALA A 142 23.21 -13.56 -33.05
C ALA A 142 21.93 -14.37 -32.77
N ILE A 143 20.84 -13.70 -32.39
CA ILE A 143 19.57 -14.33 -32.00
C ILE A 143 18.49 -13.85 -32.99
N SER A 144 18.24 -14.63 -34.06
CA SER A 144 17.18 -14.42 -35.08
C SER A 144 16.61 -12.99 -35.12
N PRO A 145 17.29 -12.06 -35.84
CA PRO A 145 17.19 -10.65 -35.57
C PRO A 145 15.75 -10.13 -35.71
N LEU A 146 15.31 -9.34 -34.72
CA LEU A 146 14.28 -8.34 -34.94
C LEU A 146 14.78 -7.46 -36.10
N THR A 147 14.06 -7.49 -37.22
CA THR A 147 14.50 -6.79 -38.44
C THR A 147 14.42 -5.27 -38.24
N GLU A 148 15.23 -4.47 -38.93
CA GLU A 148 15.12 -2.98 -38.87
C GLU A 148 13.71 -2.49 -39.22
N ARG A 149 12.99 -3.24 -40.06
CA ARG A 149 11.55 -3.03 -40.33
C ARG A 149 10.70 -3.17 -39.07
N ASP A 150 11.01 -4.15 -38.19
CA ASP A 150 10.31 -4.36 -36.91
C ASP A 150 10.46 -3.16 -35.97
N ILE A 151 11.61 -2.48 -35.98
CA ILE A 151 11.88 -1.28 -35.15
C ILE A 151 11.23 -0.03 -35.78
N SER A 152 11.29 0.10 -37.11
CA SER A 152 10.71 1.24 -37.84
C SER A 152 9.17 1.27 -37.77
N ASP A 153 8.51 0.11 -37.84
CA ASP A 153 7.04 0.02 -37.76
C ASP A 153 6.52 0.43 -36.38
N VAL A 154 7.25 0.12 -35.31
CA VAL A 154 6.94 0.56 -33.93
C VAL A 154 7.06 2.08 -33.79
N MET A 155 8.06 2.69 -34.45
CA MET A 155 8.20 4.14 -34.50
C MET A 155 7.10 4.83 -35.34
N LYS A 156 6.56 4.16 -36.37
CA LYS A 156 5.42 4.68 -37.15
C LYS A 156 4.11 4.68 -36.36
N ILE A 157 3.86 3.65 -35.55
CA ILE A 157 2.70 3.59 -34.63
C ILE A 157 2.74 4.74 -33.61
N GLN A 158 3.94 5.24 -33.29
CA GLN A 158 4.15 6.43 -32.45
C GLN A 158 3.78 7.76 -33.12
N LYS A 159 3.78 7.83 -34.47
CA LYS A 159 3.46 9.06 -35.22
C LYS A 159 1.97 9.23 -35.49
N ASN A 160 1.21 8.13 -35.61
CA ASN A 160 -0.22 8.18 -35.92
C ASN A 160 -1.14 8.48 -34.72
N SER A 161 -0.59 8.71 -33.53
CA SER A 161 -1.34 9.11 -32.32
C SER A 161 -1.24 10.62 -32.01
N LYS A 162 -0.76 11.45 -32.94
CA LYS A 162 -0.80 12.91 -32.82
C LYS A 162 -2.02 13.48 -33.55
N ILE A 163 -2.89 14.14 -32.79
CA ILE A 163 -3.99 15.00 -33.25
C ILE A 163 -3.41 16.13 -34.12
N PRO A 164 -4.06 16.56 -35.23
CA PRO A 164 -3.47 17.55 -36.13
C PRO A 164 -3.49 18.97 -35.53
N ASN A 165 -2.34 19.64 -35.63
CA ASN A 165 -2.19 21.09 -35.46
C ASN A 165 -2.84 21.82 -36.63
N GLN A 166 -3.72 22.79 -36.35
CA GLN A 166 -3.92 23.94 -37.23
C GLN A 166 -3.06 25.10 -36.71
N SER A 167 -2.34 25.74 -37.63
CA SER A 167 -1.51 26.93 -37.41
C SER A 167 -2.06 28.09 -38.28
N PRO A 168 -1.45 29.29 -38.24
CA PRO A 168 -1.90 30.48 -37.51
C PRO A 168 -2.57 31.55 -38.40
N ILE A 169 -3.39 32.42 -37.83
CA ILE A 169 -3.85 33.65 -38.52
C ILE A 169 -3.44 34.88 -37.70
N ARG A 170 -2.74 35.82 -38.36
CA ARG A 170 -2.30 37.13 -37.86
C ARG A 170 -3.39 38.20 -38.10
N ALA A 171 -3.30 39.26 -37.30
CA ALA A 171 -4.21 40.40 -37.20
C ALA A 171 -4.25 41.34 -38.43
N SER A 172 -5.44 41.82 -38.79
CA SER A 172 -5.76 43.19 -39.21
C SER A 172 -7.25 43.30 -39.63
N ASP A 173 -7.97 44.26 -39.04
CA ASP A 173 -9.13 45.04 -39.57
C ASP A 173 -10.05 45.47 -38.41
N VAL A 174 -9.84 46.66 -37.84
CA VAL A 174 -10.47 47.97 -38.16
C VAL A 174 -11.75 48.26 -37.34
N ASN A 175 -11.56 49.13 -36.35
CA ASN A 175 -12.41 50.19 -35.78
C ASN A 175 -13.89 50.34 -36.19
N LYS A 176 -14.75 50.50 -35.16
CA LYS A 176 -15.91 51.43 -34.98
C LYS A 176 -16.75 50.86 -33.81
N THR A 177 -17.09 51.52 -32.69
CA THR A 177 -17.50 52.90 -32.41
C THR A 177 -17.33 53.28 -30.92
N ALA A 178 -16.99 54.55 -30.69
CA ALA A 178 -17.14 55.42 -29.50
C ALA A 178 -18.58 55.43 -28.89
N ARG A 179 -18.96 55.97 -27.71
CA ARG A 179 -18.39 56.52 -26.44
C ARG A 179 -19.63 57.11 -25.68
N MET A 180 -19.55 57.33 -24.35
CA MET A 180 -20.42 58.22 -23.50
C MET A 180 -21.83 57.69 -23.09
N SER A 181 -22.44 57.98 -21.93
CA SER A 181 -22.09 58.70 -20.67
C SER A 181 -23.29 58.73 -19.67
N ARG A 182 -23.01 58.99 -18.36
CA ARG A 182 -23.90 59.56 -17.28
C ARG A 182 -25.11 58.68 -16.83
N VAL A 183 -25.64 58.73 -15.60
CA VAL A 183 -26.01 59.84 -14.69
C VAL A 183 -26.10 59.34 -13.23
N THR A 184 -25.84 60.28 -12.30
CA THR A 184 -25.94 60.28 -10.82
C THR A 184 -27.35 60.59 -10.25
N SER A 185 -27.50 60.39 -8.94
CA SER A 185 -28.55 60.91 -8.00
C SER A 185 -29.91 60.19 -8.02
N ALA A 186 -30.70 60.06 -6.96
CA ALA A 186 -30.76 60.61 -5.59
C ALA A 186 -31.53 59.54 -4.72
N SER A 187 -31.76 59.59 -3.41
CA SER A 187 -31.73 60.65 -2.40
C SER A 187 -31.88 60.01 -1.01
N SER A 188 -31.13 60.57 -0.07
CA SER A 188 -31.29 60.58 1.39
C SER A 188 -32.68 61.00 1.88
N LEU A 189 -33.18 60.30 2.92
CA LEU A 189 -34.12 60.71 3.99
C LEU A 189 -33.96 59.61 5.07
N ALA A 190 -33.74 59.82 6.36
CA ALA A 190 -33.63 60.99 7.20
C ALA A 190 -32.83 60.61 8.47
N LEU A 191 -32.27 61.63 9.10
CA LEU A 191 -31.42 61.62 10.30
C LEU A 191 -32.24 61.53 11.61
N LYS A 192 -31.53 61.10 12.66
CA LYS A 192 -31.74 61.32 14.11
C LYS A 192 -32.71 60.39 14.86
N GLN A 193 -32.11 59.53 15.69
CA GLN A 193 -32.24 59.63 17.15
C GLN A 193 -31.00 58.98 17.81
N GLN A 194 -30.29 59.76 18.64
CA GLN A 194 -29.31 59.27 19.61
C GLN A 194 -30.08 58.74 20.83
N GLN A 195 -29.70 57.56 21.34
CA GLN A 195 -29.25 57.34 22.73
C GLN A 195 -29.33 55.86 23.15
N GLN A 196 -28.20 55.40 23.69
CA GLN A 196 -28.02 54.34 24.69
C GLN A 196 -28.45 52.90 24.36
N VAL A 197 -27.46 51.99 24.43
CA VAL A 197 -27.41 50.76 25.24
C VAL A 197 -26.58 49.67 24.54
N ASN A 198 -25.48 49.34 25.21
CA ASN A 198 -24.70 48.09 25.25
C ASN A 198 -24.00 47.51 24.01
N GLU A 199 -22.69 47.33 24.22
CA GLU A 199 -21.74 46.53 23.46
C GLU A 199 -22.27 45.12 23.13
N SER A 200 -22.09 44.70 21.87
CA SER A 200 -21.94 43.28 21.54
C SER A 200 -21.18 43.09 20.23
N LYS A 201 -19.91 42.69 20.33
CA LYS A 201 -19.22 41.90 19.30
C LYS A 201 -19.83 40.49 19.31
N PRO A 202 -20.20 39.91 18.16
CA PRO A 202 -19.74 38.54 17.93
C PRO A 202 -19.48 38.22 16.45
N LYS A 203 -18.29 37.68 16.17
CA LYS A 203 -18.07 36.67 15.10
C LYS A 203 -16.71 35.94 15.19
N LEU A 204 -15.77 36.40 16.04
CA LEU A 204 -14.49 35.70 16.27
C LEU A 204 -14.42 34.75 17.49
N GLN A 205 -15.40 34.76 18.41
CA GLN A 205 -15.32 33.95 19.64
C GLN A 205 -15.89 32.53 19.52
N ARG A 206 -16.61 32.19 18.43
CA ARG A 206 -17.26 30.86 18.30
C ARG A 206 -16.35 29.73 17.85
N SER A 207 -15.15 30.01 17.31
CA SER A 207 -14.20 28.97 16.90
C SER A 207 -13.17 28.57 17.98
N LEU A 208 -13.01 29.41 19.01
CA LEU A 208 -12.10 29.14 20.13
C LEU A 208 -12.75 28.33 21.25
N SER A 209 -14.08 28.36 21.38
CA SER A 209 -14.82 27.65 22.44
C SER A 209 -14.96 26.14 22.23
N SER A 210 -14.83 25.62 20.99
CA SER A 210 -14.86 24.18 20.73
C SER A 210 -13.52 23.50 21.00
N SER A 211 -12.41 24.23 20.81
CA SER A 211 -11.04 23.73 21.03
C SER A 211 -10.68 23.68 22.51
N SER A 212 -11.20 24.61 23.32
CA SER A 212 -11.04 24.60 24.77
C SER A 212 -11.73 23.39 25.43
N ASN A 213 -12.93 22.99 24.99
CA ASN A 213 -13.62 21.81 25.53
C ASN A 213 -12.90 20.48 25.25
N LEU A 214 -12.20 20.35 24.12
CA LEU A 214 -11.40 19.16 23.79
C LEU A 214 -10.13 19.05 24.65
N LEU A 215 -9.53 20.19 25.06
CA LEU A 215 -8.36 20.22 25.94
C LEU A 215 -8.71 19.82 27.39
N VAL A 216 -9.96 19.99 27.81
CA VAL A 216 -10.43 19.64 29.16
C VAL A 216 -10.49 18.10 29.37
N GLN A 217 -10.66 17.31 28.31
CA GLN A 217 -10.74 15.84 28.38
C GLN A 217 -9.40 15.09 28.27
N LEU A 218 -8.28 15.82 28.20
CA LEU A 218 -6.95 15.23 28.09
C LEU A 218 -6.40 14.78 29.45
N THR A 219 -5.69 13.66 29.46
CA THR A 219 -4.95 13.22 30.65
C THR A 219 -3.76 14.14 30.91
N ASN A 220 -3.19 14.09 32.12
CA ASN A 220 -2.05 14.93 32.47
C ASN A 220 -0.84 14.63 31.57
N GLU A 221 -0.59 13.36 31.24
CA GLU A 221 0.49 12.97 30.32
C GLU A 221 0.26 13.54 28.92
N GLN A 222 -0.99 13.49 28.42
CA GLN A 222 -1.36 14.06 27.12
C GLN A 222 -1.17 15.60 27.10
N LYS A 223 -1.48 16.28 28.21
CA LYS A 223 -1.21 17.73 28.36
C LYS A 223 0.29 18.02 28.38
N SER A 224 1.10 17.21 29.07
CA SER A 224 2.55 17.33 29.08
C SER A 224 3.16 17.21 27.69
N VAL A 225 2.71 16.23 26.88
CA VAL A 225 3.12 16.10 25.47
C VAL A 225 2.85 17.40 24.70
N ILE A 226 1.64 17.97 24.83
CA ILE A 226 1.26 19.22 24.16
C ILE A 226 2.16 20.39 24.60
N ASN A 227 2.47 20.50 25.89
CA ASN A 227 3.32 21.57 26.41
C ASN A 227 4.76 21.48 25.87
N LEU A 228 5.34 20.28 25.83
CA LEU A 228 6.68 20.06 25.26
C LEU A 228 6.73 20.41 23.76
N ILE A 229 5.66 20.08 23.03
CA ILE A 229 5.54 20.45 21.60
C ILE A 229 5.49 21.97 21.44
N LYS A 230 4.72 22.69 22.29
CA LYS A 230 4.67 24.16 22.27
C LYS A 230 6.03 24.80 22.56
N ASN A 231 6.84 24.15 23.40
CA ASN A 231 8.22 24.55 23.69
C ASN A 231 9.22 24.14 22.59
N LYS A 232 8.73 23.71 21.42
CA LYS A 232 9.53 23.29 20.26
C LYS A 232 10.49 22.12 20.52
N GLN A 233 10.23 21.30 21.54
CA GLN A 233 11.05 20.12 21.80
C GLN A 233 10.70 18.98 20.84
N ASN A 234 11.72 18.18 20.52
CA ASN A 234 11.58 16.91 19.83
C ASN A 234 11.14 15.85 20.84
N ILE A 235 9.99 15.25 20.57
CA ILE A 235 9.32 14.37 21.53
C ILE A 235 9.03 13.00 20.92
N PHE A 236 9.33 11.97 21.70
CA PHE A 236 8.78 10.63 21.50
C PHE A 236 7.73 10.37 22.59
N PHE A 237 6.48 10.09 22.20
CA PHE A 237 5.48 9.65 23.17
C PHE A 237 4.96 8.26 22.84
N THR A 238 5.00 7.40 23.84
CA THR A 238 4.73 5.96 23.74
C THR A 238 3.61 5.56 24.68
N GLY A 239 3.13 4.33 24.55
CA GLY A 239 2.21 3.72 25.50
C GLY A 239 1.53 2.52 24.88
N SER A 240 0.83 1.76 25.70
CA SER A 240 0.15 0.54 25.26
C SER A 240 -0.91 0.79 24.18
N GLY A 241 -1.34 -0.27 23.51
CA GLY A 241 -2.51 -0.24 22.64
C GLY A 241 -3.71 0.33 23.37
N GLY A 242 -4.33 1.39 22.81
CA GLY A 242 -5.56 1.97 23.38
C GLY A 242 -5.35 3.17 24.31
N THR A 243 -4.12 3.65 24.52
CA THR A 243 -3.84 4.85 25.35
C THR A 243 -4.16 6.21 24.68
N GLY A 244 -4.69 6.19 23.46
CA GLY A 244 -5.10 7.41 22.75
C GLY A 244 -3.99 8.16 22.00
N LYS A 245 -2.88 7.50 21.63
CA LYS A 245 -1.79 8.07 20.84
C LYS A 245 -2.26 8.77 19.56
N SER A 246 -2.98 8.07 18.68
CA SER A 246 -3.48 8.64 17.42
C SER A 246 -4.54 9.72 17.63
N PHE A 247 -5.32 9.65 18.73
CA PHE A 247 -6.22 10.72 19.14
C PHE A 247 -5.44 12.00 19.49
N LEU A 248 -4.35 11.87 20.25
CA LEU A 248 -3.47 12.99 20.58
C LEU A 248 -2.84 13.62 19.33
N ILE A 249 -2.40 12.79 18.37
CA ILE A 249 -1.92 13.27 17.06
C ILE A 249 -2.98 14.11 16.34
N SER A 250 -4.26 13.70 16.38
CA SER A 250 -5.34 14.44 15.74
C SER A 250 -5.54 15.84 16.35
N ILE A 251 -5.23 16.01 17.63
CA ILE A 251 -5.27 17.30 18.34
C ILE A 251 -4.04 18.13 17.99
N ILE A 252 -2.84 17.53 18.04
CA ILE A 252 -1.58 18.19 17.67
C ILE A 252 -1.66 18.74 16.24
N LYS A 253 -2.20 17.97 15.30
CA LYS A 253 -2.41 18.39 13.91
C LYS A 253 -3.27 19.64 13.78
N LYS A 254 -4.29 19.80 14.64
CA LYS A 254 -5.14 21.00 14.66
C LYS A 254 -4.45 22.20 15.32
N MET A 255 -3.48 21.95 16.19
CA MET A 255 -2.71 22.97 16.89
C MET A 255 -1.59 23.56 16.03
N LEU A 256 -0.94 22.73 15.21
CA LEU A 256 0.23 23.14 14.40
C LEU A 256 -0.19 23.75 13.05
N PRO A 257 0.64 24.63 12.46
CA PRO A 257 0.38 25.20 11.14
C PRO A 257 0.36 24.11 10.04
N ASN A 258 -0.74 24.04 9.29
CA ASN A 258 -0.94 23.01 8.27
C ASN A 258 0.06 23.05 7.11
N GLU A 259 0.67 24.19 6.81
CA GLU A 259 1.50 24.37 5.61
C GLU A 259 2.90 23.75 5.73
N ASN A 260 3.42 23.63 6.96
CA ASN A 260 4.78 23.15 7.24
C ASN A 260 4.80 21.92 8.17
N CYS A 261 3.63 21.40 8.53
CA CYS A 261 3.46 20.19 9.33
C CYS A 261 3.16 18.99 8.44
N PHE A 262 4.06 18.02 8.43
CA PHE A 262 3.93 16.78 7.67
C PHE A 262 3.53 15.65 8.60
N VAL A 263 2.35 15.09 8.37
CA VAL A 263 1.81 13.97 9.15
C VAL A 263 2.13 12.67 8.43
N THR A 264 2.89 11.81 9.09
CA THR A 264 3.35 10.54 8.52
C THR A 264 3.12 9.36 9.44
N ALA A 265 3.12 8.16 8.88
CA ALA A 265 3.18 6.91 9.62
C ALA A 265 4.01 5.85 8.87
N SER A 266 4.32 4.74 9.53
CA SER A 266 5.06 3.63 8.92
C SER A 266 4.27 2.88 7.84
N THR A 267 2.94 2.75 7.97
CA THR A 267 2.05 2.07 7.01
C THR A 267 0.99 2.99 6.42
N GLY A 268 0.46 2.64 5.23
CA GLY A 268 -0.59 3.41 4.57
C GLY A 268 -1.90 3.46 5.37
N VAL A 269 -2.27 2.37 6.05
CA VAL A 269 -3.47 2.31 6.90
C VAL A 269 -3.31 3.24 8.11
N ALA A 270 -2.18 3.16 8.82
CA ALA A 270 -1.88 4.06 9.93
C ALA A 270 -1.82 5.53 9.49
N ALA A 271 -1.20 5.81 8.35
CA ALA A 271 -1.13 7.16 7.79
C ALA A 271 -2.53 7.69 7.46
N SER A 272 -3.38 6.87 6.84
CA SER A 272 -4.76 7.26 6.53
C SER A 272 -5.59 7.55 7.79
N LEU A 273 -5.36 6.83 8.90
CA LEU A 273 -6.06 7.03 10.17
C LEU A 273 -5.83 8.43 10.76
N ILE A 274 -4.62 8.98 10.60
CA ILE A 274 -4.25 10.33 11.06
C ILE A 274 -4.33 11.38 9.92
N GLY A 275 -4.82 10.98 8.75
CA GLY A 275 -4.96 11.84 7.56
C GLY A 275 -3.63 12.37 7.06
N GLY A 276 -2.62 11.49 6.99
CA GLY A 276 -1.26 11.73 6.53
C GLY A 276 -0.87 10.82 5.36
N ILE A 277 0.45 10.72 5.11
CA ILE A 277 1.05 9.81 4.11
C ILE A 277 2.06 8.87 4.78
N THR A 278 2.58 7.88 4.06
CA THR A 278 3.67 7.07 4.64
C THR A 278 4.96 7.88 4.75
N ILE A 279 5.80 7.58 5.74
CA ILE A 279 7.12 8.21 5.87
C ILE A 279 7.98 8.02 4.61
N HIS A 280 7.85 6.87 3.94
CA HIS A 280 8.50 6.56 2.66
C HIS A 280 8.02 7.47 1.53
N ALA A 281 6.72 7.72 1.46
CA ALA A 281 6.16 8.64 0.47
C ALA A 281 6.56 10.09 0.75
N PHE A 282 6.71 10.49 2.02
CA PHE A 282 7.24 11.79 2.39
C PHE A 282 8.72 11.92 1.97
N SER A 283 9.56 10.99 2.42
CA SER A 283 11.02 11.05 2.30
C SER A 283 11.50 10.89 0.86
N GLY A 284 10.78 10.11 0.05
CA GLY A 284 11.12 9.84 -1.35
C GLY A 284 12.01 8.62 -1.56
N PHE A 285 12.25 7.79 -0.53
CA PHE A 285 13.00 6.54 -0.63
C PHE A 285 12.37 5.43 0.21
N THR A 286 12.77 4.18 -0.03
CA THR A 286 12.23 3.01 0.69
C THR A 286 13.33 2.25 1.43
N GLY A 287 12.98 1.62 2.55
CA GLY A 287 13.87 0.71 3.28
C GLY A 287 14.34 -0.51 2.46
N ASN A 288 13.71 -0.80 1.31
CA ASN A 288 14.14 -1.87 0.41
C ASN A 288 15.35 -1.52 -0.46
N GLU A 289 15.78 -0.25 -0.49
CA GLU A 289 17.06 0.15 -1.08
C GLU A 289 18.25 -0.22 -0.17
N PHE A 290 17.98 -0.97 0.91
CA PHE A 290 18.95 -1.43 1.91
C PHE A 290 19.23 -2.93 1.80
N SER A 291 18.43 -3.71 1.06
CA SER A 291 18.67 -5.15 0.90
C SER A 291 19.64 -5.42 -0.28
N HIS A 292 20.86 -5.83 0.08
CA HIS A 292 22.01 -6.24 -0.73
C HIS A 292 22.86 -5.13 -1.37
N GLU A 293 23.95 -4.83 -0.66
CA GLU A 293 25.29 -5.01 -1.23
C GLU A 293 25.28 -6.24 -2.16
N VAL A 294 25.32 -5.98 -3.47
CA VAL A 294 25.88 -6.94 -4.39
C VAL A 294 27.37 -6.88 -4.09
N GLU A 295 27.93 -7.93 -3.49
CA GLU A 295 29.35 -8.25 -3.67
C GLU A 295 29.54 -8.53 -5.16
N GLY A 296 29.68 -7.44 -5.92
CA GLY A 296 30.15 -7.41 -7.28
C GLY A 296 31.66 -7.35 -7.23
N ASP A 297 32.28 -8.14 -8.10
CA ASP A 297 33.70 -8.46 -8.27
C ASP A 297 34.56 -7.25 -8.72
N ASP A 298 34.31 -6.08 -8.16
CA ASP A 298 35.06 -4.86 -8.37
C ASP A 298 35.24 -4.22 -6.99
N GLY A 299 36.38 -4.54 -6.35
CA GLY A 299 36.75 -4.29 -4.94
C GLY A 299 36.80 -2.83 -4.48
N LEU A 300 35.75 -2.06 -4.72
CA LEU A 300 35.44 -0.77 -4.10
C LEU A 300 34.12 -0.90 -3.32
N SER A 301 34.18 -1.59 -2.18
CA SER A 301 33.15 -1.55 -1.15
C SER A 301 33.07 -0.13 -0.56
N GLY A 302 32.20 0.71 -1.12
CA GLY A 302 31.96 2.08 -0.65
C GLY A 302 31.17 2.08 0.66
N LEU A 303 31.77 2.66 1.70
CA LEU A 303 31.17 2.94 3.01
C LEU A 303 29.79 3.62 2.87
N GLY A 304 28.91 3.46 3.88
CA GLY A 304 27.53 4.00 3.91
C GLY A 304 27.35 5.50 3.58
N SER A 305 28.42 6.29 3.57
CA SER A 305 28.44 7.67 3.08
C SER A 305 28.09 7.79 1.59
N ASP A 306 28.48 6.83 0.75
CA ASP A 306 28.18 6.85 -0.69
C ASP A 306 26.72 6.49 -0.99
N LYS A 307 26.09 5.67 -0.13
CA LYS A 307 24.67 5.33 -0.23
C LYS A 307 23.78 6.55 0.08
N ASN A 308 24.05 7.21 1.20
CA ASN A 308 23.28 8.37 1.62
C ASN A 308 23.39 9.52 0.60
N LYS A 309 24.58 9.72 0.01
CA LYS A 309 24.80 10.65 -1.11
C LYS A 309 23.96 10.30 -2.33
N ARG A 310 23.89 9.03 -2.75
CA ARG A 310 23.04 8.60 -3.88
C ARG A 310 21.56 8.89 -3.65
N ILE A 311 21.06 8.64 -2.44
CA ILE A 311 19.66 8.95 -2.07
C ILE A 311 19.44 10.47 -2.09
N LEU A 312 20.36 11.23 -1.51
CA LEU A 312 20.33 12.69 -1.52
C LEU A 312 20.28 13.26 -2.94
N GLU A 313 21.15 12.78 -3.84
CA GLU A 313 21.15 13.20 -5.25
C GLU A 313 19.80 12.94 -5.95
N ARG A 314 19.18 11.78 -5.69
CA ARG A 314 17.85 11.47 -6.24
C ARG A 314 16.77 12.41 -5.69
N ILE A 315 16.82 12.72 -4.40
CA ILE A 315 15.89 13.66 -3.76
C ILE A 315 16.08 15.07 -4.32
N ILE A 316 17.33 15.53 -4.47
CA ILE A 316 17.66 16.85 -5.06
C ILE A 316 17.13 16.95 -6.50
N LYS A 317 17.25 15.89 -7.29
CA LYS A 317 16.69 15.82 -8.66
C LYS A 317 15.16 15.88 -8.67
N SER A 318 14.51 15.46 -7.59
CA SER A 318 13.05 15.51 -7.42
C SER A 318 12.60 16.80 -6.73
N LYS A 319 12.25 17.82 -7.53
CA LYS A 319 11.79 19.14 -7.03
C LYS A 319 10.71 19.01 -5.95
N ASP A 320 9.77 18.10 -6.12
CA ASP A 320 8.67 17.89 -5.17
C ASP A 320 9.15 17.34 -3.82
N LYS A 321 10.04 16.35 -3.82
CA LYS A 321 10.58 15.77 -2.58
C LYS A 321 11.53 16.74 -1.89
N LEU A 322 12.40 17.39 -2.66
CA LEU A 322 13.28 18.44 -2.14
C LEU A 322 12.47 19.55 -1.45
N ASN A 323 11.37 20.00 -2.05
CA ASN A 323 10.50 21.01 -1.45
C ASN A 323 9.81 20.53 -0.17
N ASN A 324 9.38 19.27 -0.10
CA ASN A 324 8.81 18.71 1.13
C ASN A 324 9.80 18.83 2.30
N TRP A 325 11.05 18.41 2.08
CA TRP A 325 12.12 18.51 3.09
C TRP A 325 12.44 19.97 3.47
N LYS A 326 12.59 20.85 2.48
CA LYS A 326 12.90 22.26 2.72
C LYS A 326 11.82 22.97 3.56
N ARG A 327 10.55 22.71 3.24
CA ARG A 327 9.39 23.34 3.91
C ARG A 327 9.00 22.70 5.24
N CYS A 328 9.38 21.45 5.48
CA CYS A 328 9.03 20.75 6.71
C CYS A 328 9.64 21.47 7.92
N GLN A 329 8.78 21.91 8.84
CA GLN A 329 9.16 22.46 10.15
C GLN A 329 8.74 21.52 11.28
N HIS A 330 7.64 20.78 11.09
CA HIS A 330 7.17 19.76 12.02
C HIS A 330 6.98 18.45 11.25
N LEU A 331 7.58 17.36 11.75
CA LEU A 331 7.42 16.02 11.21
C LEU A 331 6.79 15.12 12.27
N ILE A 332 5.55 14.70 12.03
CA ILE A 332 4.85 13.73 12.87
C ILE A 332 5.07 12.34 12.29
N ILE A 333 5.49 11.38 13.11
CA ILE A 333 5.68 9.97 12.71
C ILE A 333 4.92 9.06 13.68
N ASP A 334 3.79 8.50 13.25
CA ASP A 334 3.04 7.47 14.00
C ASP A 334 3.53 6.06 13.66
N GLU A 335 3.33 5.12 14.58
CA GLU A 335 3.74 3.72 14.48
C GLU A 335 5.24 3.57 14.14
N ILE A 336 6.11 4.31 14.86
CA ILE A 336 7.59 4.29 14.72
C ILE A 336 8.21 2.89 14.91
N SER A 337 7.50 1.96 15.57
CA SER A 337 7.99 0.60 15.86
C SER A 337 8.34 -0.20 14.61
N MET A 338 7.70 0.11 13.48
CA MET A 338 7.95 -0.55 12.19
C MET A 338 9.02 0.14 11.34
N ILE A 339 9.67 1.18 11.86
CA ILE A 339 10.77 1.88 11.19
C ILE A 339 12.10 1.35 11.72
N ASP A 340 12.99 0.98 10.80
CA ASP A 340 14.31 0.47 11.11
C ASP A 340 15.30 1.59 11.48
N ALA A 341 16.27 1.27 12.34
CA ALA A 341 17.30 2.21 12.81
C ALA A 341 18.09 2.86 11.67
N ASP A 342 18.53 2.08 10.69
CA ASP A 342 19.38 2.56 9.59
C ASP A 342 18.57 3.50 8.67
N TYR A 343 17.26 3.25 8.56
CA TYR A 343 16.35 4.15 7.86
C TYR A 343 16.20 5.49 8.60
N PHE A 344 16.11 5.48 9.94
CA PHE A 344 16.03 6.70 10.76
C PHE A 344 17.31 7.53 10.65
N ASP A 345 18.49 6.91 10.77
CA ASP A 345 19.78 7.60 10.61
C ASP A 345 19.92 8.19 9.19
N THR A 346 19.39 7.51 8.17
CA THR A 346 19.36 8.06 6.80
C THR A 346 18.44 9.28 6.70
N LEU A 347 17.27 9.27 7.35
CA LEU A 347 16.37 10.44 7.36
C LEU A 347 17.04 11.65 8.01
N GLU A 348 17.76 11.45 9.11
CA GLU A 348 18.49 12.49 9.84
C GLU A 348 19.56 13.13 8.94
N PHE A 349 20.41 12.30 8.31
CA PHE A 349 21.43 12.74 7.37
C PHE A 349 20.84 13.58 6.23
N LEU A 350 19.74 13.11 5.65
CA LEU A 350 19.05 13.82 4.56
C LEU A 350 18.50 15.15 5.03
N ALA A 351 17.93 15.21 6.23
CA ALA A 351 17.38 16.43 6.79
C ALA A 351 18.45 17.50 6.98
N ARG A 352 19.60 17.15 7.60
CA ARG A 352 20.76 18.06 7.73
C ARG A 352 21.27 18.53 6.39
N SER A 353 21.51 17.58 5.48
CA SER A 353 22.09 17.85 4.15
C SER A 353 21.19 18.75 3.30
N ILE A 354 19.87 18.53 3.31
CA ILE A 354 18.92 19.30 2.49
C ILE A 354 18.64 20.68 3.07
N LYS A 355 18.56 20.79 4.40
CA LYS A 355 18.30 22.05 5.10
C LYS A 355 19.55 22.88 5.32
N ASN A 356 20.74 22.30 5.11
CA ASN A 356 22.03 22.92 5.39
C ASN A 356 22.06 23.49 6.82
N ASN A 357 21.69 22.64 7.77
CA ASN A 357 21.59 22.95 9.19
C ASN A 357 22.07 21.74 10.00
N ASP A 358 23.06 21.95 10.87
CA ASP A 358 23.69 20.90 11.68
C ASP A 358 22.90 20.56 12.95
N GLU A 359 21.84 21.32 13.26
CA GLU A 359 20.89 20.94 14.31
C GLU A 359 20.29 19.56 14.05
N PRO A 360 19.91 18.80 15.09
CA PRO A 360 19.31 17.47 14.94
C PRO A 360 18.16 17.48 13.92
N PHE A 361 18.22 16.58 12.95
CA PHE A 361 17.23 16.47 11.87
C PHE A 361 17.07 17.77 11.05
N GLY A 362 18.14 18.57 10.91
CA GLY A 362 18.14 19.84 10.20
C GLY A 362 17.28 20.93 10.85
N GLY A 363 17.03 20.82 12.16
CA GLY A 363 16.15 21.73 12.92
C GLY A 363 14.66 21.51 12.69
N ILE A 364 14.26 20.37 12.11
CA ILE A 364 12.85 19.96 12.05
C ILE A 364 12.40 19.51 13.44
N GLN A 365 11.26 20.01 13.91
CA GLN A 365 10.66 19.52 15.14
C GLN A 365 10.07 18.11 14.93
N LEU A 366 10.59 17.12 15.65
CA LEU A 366 10.13 15.73 15.61
C LEU A 366 9.03 15.47 16.65
N ILE A 367 7.92 14.87 16.19
CA ILE A 367 6.80 14.46 17.03
C ILE A 367 6.51 13.00 16.71
N ILE A 368 7.10 12.10 17.49
CA ILE A 368 7.12 10.67 17.20
C ILE A 368 6.20 9.92 18.15
N SER A 369 5.43 8.98 17.61
CA SER A 369 4.59 8.09 18.38
C SER A 369 4.72 6.63 17.95
N GLY A 370 4.50 5.73 18.91
CA GLY A 370 4.40 4.30 18.66
C GLY A 370 4.54 3.49 19.94
N ASP A 371 4.72 2.18 19.78
CA ASP A 371 4.95 1.25 20.88
C ASP A 371 5.88 0.14 20.37
N PHE A 372 7.13 0.12 20.81
CA PHE A 372 8.12 -0.83 20.29
C PHE A 372 7.82 -2.28 20.71
N LEU A 373 6.92 -2.50 21.68
CA LEU A 373 6.42 -3.84 22.05
C LEU A 373 5.31 -4.34 21.10
N GLN A 374 4.89 -3.54 20.12
CA GLN A 374 4.04 -3.96 19.00
C GLN A 374 4.89 -4.57 17.88
N LEU A 375 4.44 -4.45 16.62
CA LEU A 375 5.14 -5.03 15.48
C LEU A 375 6.50 -4.35 15.27
N PRO A 376 7.59 -5.14 15.13
CA PRO A 376 8.92 -4.64 14.79
C PRO A 376 9.00 -4.26 13.31
N PRO A 377 10.14 -3.70 12.85
CA PRO A 377 10.38 -3.47 11.42
C PRO A 377 10.25 -4.77 10.62
N VAL A 378 9.71 -4.65 9.40
CA VAL A 378 9.54 -5.79 8.48
C VAL A 378 10.85 -6.01 7.73
N THR A 379 11.55 -7.12 8.02
CA THR A 379 12.74 -7.55 7.28
C THR A 379 12.36 -8.53 6.18
N ARG A 380 13.09 -8.51 5.06
CA ARG A 380 12.87 -9.47 3.96
C ARG A 380 13.47 -10.84 4.27
N TYR A 381 14.54 -10.87 5.06
CA TYR A 381 15.26 -12.07 5.42
C TYR A 381 15.04 -12.42 6.89
N LYS A 382 14.75 -13.70 7.14
CA LYS A 382 14.47 -14.21 8.50
C LYS A 382 15.69 -14.16 9.42
N GLU A 383 16.90 -14.16 8.86
CA GLU A 383 18.16 -14.19 9.61
C GLU A 383 18.72 -12.80 9.93
N GLU A 384 18.13 -11.74 9.37
CA GLU A 384 18.59 -10.37 9.57
C GLU A 384 18.20 -9.85 10.95
N LYS A 385 19.18 -9.40 11.74
CA LYS A 385 18.93 -8.80 13.05
C LYS A 385 18.17 -7.49 12.87
N LYS A 386 16.92 -7.45 13.33
CA LYS A 386 16.08 -6.25 13.33
C LYS A 386 16.69 -5.19 14.25
N LYS A 387 16.97 -4.00 13.72
CA LYS A 387 17.40 -2.86 14.54
C LYS A 387 16.21 -1.93 14.76
N PHE A 388 15.79 -1.80 16.01
CA PHE A 388 14.68 -0.90 16.34
C PHE A 388 15.11 0.55 16.20
N CYS A 389 14.19 1.43 15.83
CA CYS A 389 14.44 2.86 15.65
C CYS A 389 15.16 3.53 16.85
N PHE A 390 14.88 3.12 18.09
CA PHE A 390 15.55 3.67 19.29
C PHE A 390 17.04 3.26 19.43
N GLN A 391 17.50 2.32 18.61
CA GLN A 391 18.90 1.91 18.52
C GLN A 391 19.67 2.68 17.44
N ALA A 392 19.01 3.57 16.69
CA ALA A 392 19.65 4.43 15.72
C ALA A 392 20.71 5.30 16.40
N SER A 393 21.85 5.50 15.74
CA SER A 393 22.97 6.25 16.30
C SER A 393 22.60 7.70 16.61
N THR A 394 21.66 8.26 15.84
CA THR A 394 21.17 9.64 15.98
C THR A 394 19.97 9.78 16.91
N TRP A 395 19.38 8.67 17.42
CA TRP A 395 18.12 8.73 18.18
C TRP A 395 18.21 9.59 19.45
N SER A 396 19.24 9.37 20.27
CA SER A 396 19.40 10.10 21.54
C SER A 396 19.69 11.59 21.35
N GLU A 397 20.29 11.96 20.22
CA GLU A 397 20.53 13.36 19.86
C GLU A 397 19.27 14.02 19.32
N CYS A 398 18.46 13.27 18.55
CA CYS A 398 17.25 13.77 17.92
C CYS A 398 16.08 13.94 18.89
N ILE A 399 15.99 13.16 19.98
CA ILE A 399 14.82 13.12 20.86
C ILE A 399 15.14 13.73 22.23
N ASN A 400 14.55 14.88 22.54
CA ASN A 400 14.80 15.59 23.80
C ASN A 400 14.00 15.03 24.97
N SER A 401 12.80 14.52 24.73
CA SER A 401 11.90 14.06 25.80
C SER A 401 11.10 12.85 25.37
N THR A 402 10.97 11.90 26.30
CA THR A 402 10.11 10.73 26.12
C THR A 402 8.98 10.74 27.15
N ILE A 403 7.73 10.59 26.71
CA ILE A 403 6.55 10.53 27.59
C ILE A 403 5.81 9.21 27.39
N GLN A 404 5.53 8.49 28.48
CA GLN A 404 4.70 7.28 28.44
C GLN A 404 3.26 7.60 28.86
N LEU A 405 2.31 7.35 27.95
CA LEU A 405 0.89 7.35 28.23
C LEU A 405 0.51 6.02 28.90
N THR A 406 -0.08 6.09 30.09
CA THR A 406 -0.39 4.93 30.94
C THR A 406 -1.88 4.58 30.92
N LYS A 407 -2.77 5.58 30.83
CA LYS A 407 -4.23 5.36 30.89
C LYS A 407 -4.77 4.77 29.58
N ILE A 408 -5.16 3.49 29.62
CA ILE A 408 -5.87 2.82 28.53
C ILE A 408 -7.31 3.36 28.46
N LYS A 409 -7.75 3.77 27.26
CA LYS A 409 -9.09 4.30 26.99
C LYS A 409 -9.94 3.39 26.08
N ARG A 410 -9.35 2.37 25.45
CA ARG A 410 -10.04 1.50 24.49
C ARG A 410 -10.80 0.36 25.18
N GLN A 411 -10.16 -0.25 26.17
CA GLN A 411 -10.75 -1.31 26.99
C GLN A 411 -11.21 -0.71 28.32
N GLU A 412 -12.38 -1.12 28.79
CA GLU A 412 -12.92 -0.71 30.10
C GLU A 412 -12.72 -1.78 31.18
N ASP A 413 -12.58 -3.05 30.77
CA ASP A 413 -12.39 -4.20 31.67
C ASP A 413 -10.95 -4.29 32.18
N THR A 414 -10.77 -4.06 33.48
CA THR A 414 -9.48 -4.14 34.17
C THR A 414 -8.82 -5.51 34.01
N GLN A 415 -9.58 -6.61 34.06
CA GLN A 415 -9.01 -7.95 33.91
C GLN A 415 -8.43 -8.16 32.51
N PHE A 416 -9.10 -7.62 31.49
CA PHE A 416 -8.59 -7.67 30.12
C PHE A 416 -7.41 -6.73 29.90
N ILE A 417 -7.41 -5.56 30.55
CA ILE A 417 -6.29 -4.62 30.53
C ILE A 417 -5.02 -5.27 31.12
N ASP A 418 -5.12 -5.87 32.31
CA ASP A 418 -3.99 -6.51 32.99
C ASP A 418 -3.42 -7.66 32.15
N LEU A 419 -4.30 -8.48 31.57
CA LEU A 419 -3.92 -9.53 30.63
C LEU A 419 -3.17 -8.97 29.42
N LEU A 420 -3.65 -7.88 28.83
CA LEU A 420 -2.99 -7.27 27.67
C LEU A 420 -1.64 -6.67 28.03
N GLU A 421 -1.48 -6.11 29.23
CA GLU A 421 -0.17 -5.64 29.74
C GLU A 421 0.80 -6.80 29.98
N GLU A 422 0.36 -7.93 30.53
CA GLU A 422 1.23 -9.12 30.67
C GLU A 422 1.75 -9.57 29.29
N ILE A 423 0.84 -9.73 28.34
CA ILE A 423 1.17 -10.19 26.98
C ILE A 423 2.06 -9.17 26.25
N ARG A 424 1.87 -7.87 26.49
CA ARG A 424 2.72 -6.80 25.93
C ARG A 424 4.20 -7.01 26.27
N PHE A 425 4.50 -7.50 27.48
CA PHE A 425 5.86 -7.79 27.93
C PHE A 425 6.27 -9.26 27.70
N GLY A 426 5.50 -10.01 26.91
CA GLY A 426 5.80 -11.41 26.61
C GLY A 426 5.62 -12.34 27.82
N ARG A 427 4.81 -11.94 28.80
CA ARG A 427 4.48 -12.76 29.97
C ARG A 427 3.12 -13.40 29.77
N CYS A 428 2.98 -14.64 30.22
CA CYS A 428 1.73 -15.35 30.22
C CYS A 428 1.61 -16.10 31.56
N SER A 429 0.94 -15.49 32.54
CA SER A 429 0.61 -16.17 33.80
C SER A 429 -0.39 -17.31 33.55
N GLU A 430 -0.50 -18.26 34.49
CA GLU A 430 -1.51 -19.33 34.42
C GLU A 430 -2.92 -18.74 34.31
N LYS A 431 -3.22 -17.69 35.09
CA LYS A 431 -4.48 -16.95 35.00
C LYS A 431 -4.73 -16.41 33.59
N THR A 432 -3.72 -15.80 32.95
CA THR A 432 -3.83 -15.29 31.59
C THR A 432 -4.04 -16.42 30.59
N ALA A 433 -3.29 -17.52 30.69
CA ALA A 433 -3.43 -18.68 29.83
C ALA A 433 -4.86 -19.27 29.91
N GLU A 434 -5.38 -19.48 31.12
CA GLU A 434 -6.74 -19.96 31.32
C GLU A 434 -7.80 -19.06 30.68
N LEU A 435 -7.66 -17.73 30.79
CA LEU A 435 -8.61 -16.79 30.21
C LEU A 435 -8.61 -16.84 28.69
N LEU A 436 -7.42 -17.00 28.10
CA LEU A 436 -7.27 -17.12 26.64
C LEU A 436 -7.81 -18.47 26.16
N GLU A 437 -7.55 -19.57 26.87
CA GLU A 437 -8.10 -20.89 26.54
C GLU A 437 -9.63 -20.94 26.67
N LYS A 438 -10.19 -20.37 27.74
CA LYS A 438 -11.64 -20.25 27.92
C LYS A 438 -12.31 -19.47 26.78
N SER A 439 -11.57 -18.57 26.10
CA SER A 439 -12.09 -17.81 24.96
C SER A 439 -12.42 -18.67 23.73
N LYS A 440 -11.79 -19.86 23.59
CA LYS A 440 -11.99 -20.77 22.44
C LYS A 440 -13.45 -21.18 22.26
N ASN A 441 -14.14 -21.42 23.37
CA ASN A 441 -15.51 -21.91 23.40
C ASN A 441 -16.56 -20.79 23.40
N LYS A 442 -16.14 -19.51 23.29
CA LYS A 442 -17.09 -18.39 23.27
C LYS A 442 -17.92 -18.40 22.00
N VAL A 443 -19.24 -18.39 22.19
CA VAL A 443 -20.22 -18.20 21.13
C VAL A 443 -20.59 -16.73 21.09
N PHE A 444 -20.37 -16.08 19.95
CA PHE A 444 -20.68 -14.67 19.77
C PHE A 444 -22.20 -14.45 19.73
N LYS A 445 -22.66 -13.38 20.40
CA LYS A 445 -24.09 -13.05 20.53
C LYS A 445 -24.77 -12.81 19.18
N ASN A 446 -24.05 -12.28 18.19
CA ASN A 446 -24.58 -12.02 16.86
C ASN A 446 -24.08 -13.09 15.88
N LYS A 447 -24.99 -13.96 15.41
CA LYS A 447 -24.68 -15.01 14.43
C LYS A 447 -24.63 -14.48 12.99
N GLU A 448 -25.21 -13.31 12.71
CA GLU A 448 -25.28 -12.76 11.35
C GLU A 448 -23.93 -12.20 10.88
N ILE A 449 -23.10 -11.70 11.81
CA ILE A 449 -21.80 -11.09 11.48
C ILE A 449 -20.68 -11.90 12.14
N LEU A 450 -20.01 -12.71 11.33
CA LEU A 450 -18.94 -13.61 11.78
C LEU A 450 -17.71 -12.84 12.27
N PRO A 451 -17.02 -13.30 13.33
CA PRO A 451 -15.76 -12.70 13.79
C PRO A 451 -14.76 -12.50 12.64
N THR A 452 -14.10 -11.34 12.60
CA THR A 452 -13.02 -11.12 11.65
C THR A 452 -11.80 -11.93 12.06
N LYS A 453 -11.34 -12.80 11.19
CA LYS A 453 -10.12 -13.60 11.36
C LYS A 453 -8.89 -12.71 11.17
N LEU A 454 -8.05 -12.64 12.18
CA LEU A 454 -6.74 -12.00 12.09
C LEU A 454 -5.70 -13.02 11.63
N CYS A 455 -5.17 -12.82 10.43
CA CYS A 455 -4.18 -13.70 9.85
C CYS A 455 -2.78 -13.08 9.91
N THR A 456 -1.76 -13.93 10.00
CA THR A 456 -0.37 -13.47 10.00
C THR A 456 0.12 -13.13 8.60
N HIS A 457 -0.32 -13.85 7.56
CA HIS A 457 0.09 -13.65 6.16
C HIS A 457 -1.04 -13.05 5.32
N LYS A 458 -0.68 -12.27 4.29
CA LYS A 458 -1.65 -11.66 3.38
C LYS A 458 -2.34 -12.68 2.48
N ASP A 459 -1.62 -13.72 2.08
CA ASP A 459 -2.15 -14.76 1.19
C ASP A 459 -3.31 -15.52 1.85
N ASP A 460 -3.22 -15.81 3.16
CA ASP A 460 -4.31 -16.41 3.94
C ASP A 460 -5.56 -15.50 3.95
N VAL A 461 -5.36 -14.19 4.08
CA VAL A 461 -6.45 -13.19 4.07
C VAL A 461 -7.17 -13.18 2.73
N GLU A 462 -6.41 -13.19 1.64
CA GLU A 462 -6.98 -13.21 0.29
C GLU A 462 -7.68 -14.53 0.01
N PHE A 463 -7.09 -15.66 0.40
CA PHE A 463 -7.71 -16.97 0.28
C PHE A 463 -9.04 -17.06 1.02
N ILE A 464 -9.08 -16.66 2.30
CA ILE A 464 -10.31 -16.72 3.10
C ILE A 464 -11.38 -15.79 2.50
N ASN A 465 -11.06 -14.52 2.25
CA ASN A 465 -12.06 -13.59 1.73
C ASN A 465 -12.58 -14.01 0.34
N ASN A 466 -11.72 -14.54 -0.54
CA ASN A 466 -12.12 -15.03 -1.85
C ASN A 466 -12.95 -16.30 -1.77
N LYS A 467 -12.63 -17.21 -0.84
CA LYS A 467 -13.45 -18.40 -0.59
C LYS A 467 -14.86 -17.98 -0.13
N GLU A 468 -14.95 -17.20 0.94
CA GLU A 468 -16.23 -16.81 1.55
C GLU A 468 -17.12 -16.03 0.57
N ILE A 469 -16.55 -15.13 -0.25
CA ILE A 469 -17.36 -14.41 -1.26
C ILE A 469 -17.78 -15.31 -2.45
N ASN A 470 -16.97 -16.31 -2.81
CA ASN A 470 -17.32 -17.23 -3.89
C ASN A 470 -18.41 -18.21 -3.46
N ASP A 471 -18.43 -18.59 -2.19
CA ASP A 471 -19.44 -19.48 -1.59
C ASP A 471 -20.84 -18.81 -1.52
N LEU A 472 -20.94 -17.49 -1.70
CA LEU A 472 -22.22 -16.77 -1.79
C LEU A 472 -22.87 -16.99 -3.18
N ASN A 473 -24.07 -17.59 -3.20
CA ASN A 473 -24.87 -17.89 -4.39
C ASN A 473 -25.65 -16.68 -4.94
N THR A 474 -25.13 -15.47 -4.78
CA THR A 474 -25.80 -14.21 -5.19
C THR A 474 -24.97 -13.45 -6.22
N ASP A 475 -25.63 -12.59 -6.98
CA ASP A 475 -24.99 -11.83 -8.06
C ASP A 475 -23.89 -10.90 -7.54
N LYS A 476 -22.76 -10.90 -8.26
CA LYS A 476 -21.64 -10.03 -7.96
C LYS A 476 -21.88 -8.61 -8.51
N GLN A 477 -21.66 -7.62 -7.65
CA GLN A 477 -21.53 -6.21 -8.01
C GLN A 477 -20.06 -5.80 -7.89
N VAL A 478 -19.52 -5.20 -8.94
CA VAL A 478 -18.11 -4.79 -9.02
C VAL A 478 -18.05 -3.26 -8.99
N TYR A 479 -17.23 -2.72 -8.10
CA TYR A 479 -17.01 -1.28 -7.96
C TYR A 479 -15.54 -0.95 -8.24
N THR A 480 -15.29 -0.30 -9.39
CA THR A 480 -13.98 0.21 -9.76
C THR A 480 -13.84 1.66 -9.30
N SER A 481 -12.68 2.02 -8.77
CA SER A 481 -12.43 3.35 -8.21
C SER A 481 -12.31 4.43 -9.30
N TYR A 482 -12.66 5.65 -8.94
CA TYR A 482 -12.43 6.83 -9.78
C TYR A 482 -11.21 7.58 -9.24
N ASP A 483 -10.11 7.51 -9.97
CA ASP A 483 -8.82 8.08 -9.58
C ASP A 483 -8.52 9.35 -10.38
N SER A 484 -7.92 10.37 -9.74
CA SER A 484 -7.40 11.57 -10.41
C SER A 484 -5.88 11.54 -10.55
N GLY A 485 -5.35 12.31 -11.51
CA GLY A 485 -3.92 12.45 -11.79
C GLY A 485 -3.41 11.61 -12.98
N ASP A 486 -2.13 11.75 -13.30
CA ASP A 486 -1.50 11.01 -14.40
C ASP A 486 -1.54 9.48 -14.15
N PHE A 487 -2.11 8.73 -15.11
CA PHE A 487 -2.56 7.35 -14.96
C PHE A 487 -1.47 6.36 -14.52
N GLY A 488 -0.18 6.68 -14.65
CA GLY A 488 0.93 5.83 -14.21
C GLY A 488 1.33 6.05 -12.76
N TYR A 489 1.87 7.23 -12.45
CA TYR A 489 2.43 7.52 -11.12
C TYR A 489 1.34 7.70 -10.06
N ALA A 490 0.27 8.44 -10.38
CA ALA A 490 -0.83 8.69 -9.44
C ALA A 490 -1.47 7.38 -9.01
N LYS A 491 -1.78 6.49 -9.96
CA LYS A 491 -2.38 5.19 -9.71
C LYS A 491 -1.51 4.30 -8.81
N LYS A 492 -0.19 4.24 -9.07
CA LYS A 492 0.75 3.50 -8.21
C LYS A 492 0.77 4.05 -6.79
N MET A 493 0.77 5.37 -6.63
CA MET A 493 0.75 6.01 -5.31
C MET A 493 -0.59 5.79 -4.59
N LEU A 494 -1.72 5.90 -5.28
CA LEU A 494 -3.05 5.61 -4.72
C LEU A 494 -3.15 4.17 -4.24
N ASN A 495 -2.60 3.20 -4.99
CA ASN A 495 -2.58 1.79 -4.57
C ASN A 495 -1.68 1.51 -3.34
N ILE A 496 -0.72 2.38 -3.04
CA ILE A 496 0.14 2.27 -1.85
C ILE A 496 -0.45 3.01 -0.65
N LEU A 497 -1.01 4.20 -0.89
CA LEU A 497 -1.45 5.13 0.16
C LEU A 497 -2.91 4.92 0.57
N CYS A 498 -3.78 4.58 -0.38
CA CYS A 498 -5.20 4.51 -0.12
C CYS A 498 -5.58 3.16 0.51
N PRO A 499 -6.32 3.16 1.64
CA PRO A 499 -6.84 1.91 2.20
C PRO A 499 -7.90 1.27 1.29
N ALA A 500 -8.58 2.06 0.45
CA ALA A 500 -9.57 1.57 -0.48
C ALA A 500 -8.90 0.94 -1.72
N LYS A 501 -9.29 -0.30 -2.01
CA LYS A 501 -8.82 -1.03 -3.20
C LYS A 501 -9.34 -0.36 -4.48
N GLU A 502 -8.57 -0.52 -5.55
CA GLU A 502 -8.97 -0.08 -6.90
C GLU A 502 -10.26 -0.75 -7.34
N GLU A 503 -10.41 -2.04 -7.04
CA GLU A 503 -11.64 -2.80 -7.30
C GLU A 503 -12.09 -3.49 -6.02
N ILE A 504 -13.40 -3.42 -5.75
CA ILE A 504 -14.05 -4.23 -4.73
C ILE A 504 -15.25 -4.95 -5.35
N VAL A 505 -15.32 -6.24 -5.09
CA VAL A 505 -16.45 -7.09 -5.47
C VAL A 505 -17.30 -7.30 -4.22
N LEU A 506 -18.61 -7.07 -4.33
CA LEU A 506 -19.58 -7.28 -3.28
C LEU A 506 -20.73 -8.14 -3.80
N LYS A 507 -21.31 -8.92 -2.92
CA LYS A 507 -22.49 -9.76 -3.12
C LYS A 507 -23.45 -9.52 -1.94
N VAL A 508 -24.73 -9.85 -2.10
CA VAL A 508 -25.63 -9.92 -0.93
C VAL A 508 -25.07 -10.93 0.07
N ASN A 509 -25.09 -10.59 1.36
CA ASN A 509 -24.43 -11.26 2.48
C ASN A 509 -22.89 -11.17 2.52
N SER A 510 -22.28 -10.31 1.70
CA SER A 510 -20.85 -10.03 1.85
C SER A 510 -20.56 -9.35 3.17
N GLN A 511 -19.66 -9.92 3.96
CA GLN A 511 -19.21 -9.31 5.21
C GLN A 511 -18.19 -8.21 4.91
N VAL A 512 -18.47 -7.01 5.39
CA VAL A 512 -17.69 -5.81 5.11
C VAL A 512 -17.33 -5.06 6.39
N MET A 513 -16.31 -4.22 6.27
CA MET A 513 -15.85 -3.33 7.34
C MET A 513 -15.63 -1.94 6.77
N LEU A 514 -16.03 -0.92 7.55
CA LEU A 514 -15.74 0.47 7.23
C LEU A 514 -14.25 0.74 7.36
N ILE A 515 -13.68 1.40 6.34
CA ILE A 515 -12.28 1.85 6.32
C ILE A 515 -12.15 3.37 6.52
N LYS A 516 -13.27 4.05 6.81
CA LYS A 516 -13.37 5.49 7.05
C LYS A 516 -14.46 5.76 8.07
N ASN A 517 -14.28 6.77 8.91
CA ASN A 517 -15.32 7.21 9.84
C ASN A 517 -16.43 7.91 9.06
N LEU A 518 -17.66 7.43 9.19
CA LEU A 518 -18.84 8.03 8.54
C LEU A 518 -19.69 8.81 9.54
N ASP A 519 -19.97 8.21 10.69
CA ASP A 519 -20.73 8.84 11.76
C ASP A 519 -20.16 8.43 13.14
N VAL A 520 -19.49 9.37 13.78
CA VAL A 520 -18.88 9.14 15.10
C VAL A 520 -19.95 9.06 16.20
N ALA A 521 -21.06 9.80 16.08
CA ALA A 521 -22.12 9.79 17.07
C ALA A 521 -22.92 8.48 17.03
N GLY A 522 -23.17 7.96 15.83
CA GLY A 522 -23.78 6.64 15.60
C GLY A 522 -22.84 5.44 15.75
N ASN A 523 -21.59 5.62 16.20
CA ASN A 523 -20.57 4.56 16.29
C ASN A 523 -20.23 3.85 14.96
N LEU A 524 -20.40 4.53 13.83
CA LEU A 524 -20.00 4.06 12.49
C LEU A 524 -18.62 4.63 12.14
N VAL A 525 -17.61 3.98 12.70
CA VAL A 525 -16.20 4.37 12.63
C VAL A 525 -15.40 3.35 11.82
N ASN A 526 -14.15 3.67 11.50
CA ASN A 526 -13.22 2.73 10.90
C ASN A 526 -13.08 1.49 11.79
N GLY A 527 -13.33 0.31 11.23
CA GLY A 527 -13.40 -0.95 11.96
C GLY A 527 -14.82 -1.46 12.21
N SER A 528 -15.86 -0.62 12.07
CA SER A 528 -17.26 -1.05 12.21
C SER A 528 -17.60 -2.07 11.14
N ARG A 529 -18.16 -3.20 11.58
CA ARG A 529 -18.48 -4.36 10.73
C ARG A 529 -19.97 -4.45 10.43
N GLY A 530 -20.26 -4.96 9.25
CA GLY A 530 -21.62 -5.23 8.79
C GLY A 530 -21.64 -6.27 7.68
N TYR A 531 -22.82 -6.52 7.15
CA TYR A 531 -23.01 -7.30 5.94
C TYR A 531 -23.88 -6.54 4.94
N VAL A 532 -23.68 -6.83 3.66
CA VAL A 532 -24.47 -6.25 2.58
C VAL A 532 -25.85 -6.93 2.58
N VAL A 533 -26.91 -6.20 2.89
CA VAL A 533 -28.30 -6.68 2.86
C VAL A 533 -28.83 -6.70 1.43
N GLY A 534 -28.38 -5.74 0.61
CA GLY A 534 -28.87 -5.56 -0.75
C GLY A 534 -28.17 -4.41 -1.45
N PHE A 535 -28.70 -4.05 -2.61
CA PHE A 535 -28.25 -2.89 -3.38
C PHE A 535 -29.47 -2.03 -3.69
N ASN A 536 -29.32 -0.71 -3.59
CA ASN A 536 -30.41 0.21 -3.94
C ASN A 536 -30.55 0.33 -5.48
N GLU A 537 -31.50 1.16 -5.93
CA GLU A 537 -31.77 1.42 -7.36
C GLU A 537 -30.51 1.89 -8.12
N ASN A 538 -29.63 2.64 -7.46
CA ASN A 538 -28.36 3.12 -8.01
C ASN A 538 -27.22 2.10 -7.91
N LYS A 539 -27.54 0.83 -7.59
CA LYS A 539 -26.59 -0.26 -7.32
C LYS A 539 -25.58 0.08 -6.23
N LEU A 540 -25.90 0.95 -5.27
CA LEU A 540 -25.07 1.19 -4.08
C LEU A 540 -25.39 0.17 -3.00
N PRO A 541 -24.39 -0.35 -2.26
CA PRO A 541 -24.63 -1.36 -1.26
C PRO A 541 -25.35 -0.78 -0.04
N ILE A 542 -26.33 -1.54 0.45
CA ILE A 542 -27.04 -1.30 1.69
C ILE A 542 -26.41 -2.23 2.73
N VAL A 543 -25.83 -1.65 3.79
CA VAL A 543 -25.09 -2.41 4.80
C VAL A 543 -25.79 -2.30 6.14
N LYS A 544 -26.04 -3.44 6.78
CA LYS A 544 -26.52 -3.52 8.16
C LYS A 544 -25.33 -3.80 9.09
N PHE A 545 -25.11 -2.89 10.03
CA PHE A 545 -24.00 -2.92 10.97
C PHE A 545 -24.37 -3.60 12.29
N MET A 546 -23.35 -3.92 13.09
CA MET A 546 -23.52 -4.53 14.43
C MET A 546 -24.44 -3.74 15.36
N ASN A 547 -24.49 -2.42 15.23
CA ASN A 547 -25.38 -1.53 15.99
C ASN A 547 -26.83 -1.52 15.45
N GLN A 548 -27.20 -2.48 14.59
CA GLN A 548 -28.50 -2.58 13.90
C GLN A 548 -28.82 -1.40 12.98
N THR A 549 -27.89 -0.49 12.76
CA THR A 549 -28.06 0.59 11.78
C THR A 549 -27.91 0.01 10.38
N GLU A 550 -28.92 0.23 9.55
CA GLU A 550 -28.89 -0.06 8.13
C GLU A 550 -28.73 1.24 7.35
N MET A 551 -27.74 1.28 6.45
CA MET A 551 -27.48 2.48 5.67
C MET A 551 -26.99 2.18 4.26
N VAL A 552 -27.33 3.07 3.33
CA VAL A 552 -26.77 3.07 1.98
C VAL A 552 -25.36 3.63 2.03
N ILE A 553 -24.37 2.84 1.63
CA ILE A 553 -22.98 3.26 1.61
C ILE A 553 -22.68 3.96 0.29
N LYS A 554 -22.33 5.24 0.39
CA LYS A 554 -21.96 6.10 -0.74
C LYS A 554 -20.45 6.05 -0.98
N HIS A 555 -20.04 6.51 -2.17
CA HIS A 555 -18.63 6.66 -2.49
C HIS A 555 -18.01 7.79 -1.67
N GLU A 556 -16.86 7.51 -1.08
CA GLU A 556 -16.05 8.45 -0.33
C GLU A 556 -14.79 8.82 -1.12
N THR A 557 -14.28 10.02 -0.89
CA THR A 557 -13.04 10.49 -1.51
C THR A 557 -11.91 10.48 -0.49
N TRP A 558 -10.77 9.90 -0.87
CA TRP A 558 -9.49 10.05 -0.20
C TRP A 558 -8.62 10.98 -1.01
N THR A 559 -8.03 11.97 -0.37
CA THR A 559 -7.19 12.98 -1.00
C THR A 559 -5.79 12.91 -0.39
N PHE A 560 -4.79 12.65 -1.23
CA PHE A 560 -3.39 12.59 -0.82
C PHE A 560 -2.61 13.71 -1.51
N LYS A 561 -1.93 14.54 -0.71
CA LYS A 561 -1.03 15.57 -1.22
C LYS A 561 0.27 14.90 -1.66
N ILE A 562 0.62 15.00 -2.94
CA ILE A 562 1.85 14.39 -3.48
C ILE A 562 3.03 15.35 -3.32
N ASN A 563 2.77 16.64 -3.50
CA ASN A 563 3.81 17.65 -3.54
C ASN A 563 3.45 18.92 -2.78
N SER A 564 4.50 19.68 -2.50
CA SER A 564 4.45 20.99 -1.86
C SER A 564 3.69 22.04 -2.68
N ALA A 565 3.51 21.84 -3.99
CA ALA A 565 2.76 22.74 -4.88
C ALA A 565 1.23 22.64 -4.70
N GLY A 566 0.76 21.73 -3.83
CA GLY A 566 -0.66 21.54 -3.57
C GLY A 566 -1.37 20.62 -4.55
N GLN A 567 -0.65 19.95 -5.46
CA GLN A 567 -1.25 18.89 -6.27
C GLN A 567 -1.62 17.72 -5.37
N SER A 568 -2.88 17.33 -5.49
CA SER A 568 -3.43 16.18 -4.80
C SER A 568 -3.89 15.16 -5.82
N ILE A 569 -3.67 13.89 -5.49
CA ILE A 569 -4.36 12.79 -6.13
C ILE A 569 -5.50 12.38 -5.25
N THR A 570 -6.58 11.96 -5.90
CA THR A 570 -7.78 11.50 -5.23
C THR A 570 -8.15 10.12 -5.72
N ARG A 571 -8.65 9.31 -4.80
CA ARG A 571 -9.38 8.08 -5.11
C ARG A 571 -10.78 8.24 -4.57
N LYS A 572 -11.78 8.05 -5.40
CA LYS A 572 -13.19 7.96 -5.01
C LYS A 572 -13.65 6.52 -5.13
N GLN A 573 -14.06 5.93 -4.02
CA GLN A 573 -14.41 4.52 -3.90
C GLN A 573 -15.35 4.31 -2.71
N LEU A 574 -16.04 3.16 -2.64
CA LEU A 574 -16.77 2.77 -1.44
C LEU A 574 -15.81 2.66 -0.22
N PRO A 575 -16.18 3.20 0.95
CA PRO A 575 -15.41 3.07 2.20
C PRO A 575 -15.56 1.69 2.84
N LEU A 576 -15.51 0.63 2.04
CA LEU A 576 -15.68 -0.75 2.46
C LEU A 576 -14.46 -1.59 2.05
N GLN A 577 -14.19 -2.61 2.86
CA GLN A 577 -13.36 -3.75 2.50
C GLN A 577 -14.03 -5.03 2.98
N LEU A 578 -13.74 -6.17 2.34
CA LEU A 578 -14.15 -7.48 2.84
C LEU A 578 -13.54 -7.74 4.23
N ALA A 579 -14.33 -8.35 5.11
CA ALA A 579 -14.03 -8.39 6.53
C ALA A 579 -14.18 -9.77 7.18
N TRP A 580 -14.19 -10.86 6.40
CA TRP A 580 -14.04 -12.21 6.95
C TRP A 580 -12.65 -12.42 7.51
N ALA A 581 -11.62 -11.93 6.82
CA ALA A 581 -10.25 -11.94 7.29
C ALA A 581 -9.53 -10.62 7.01
N ILE A 582 -8.62 -10.23 7.90
CA ILE A 582 -7.64 -9.16 7.69
C ILE A 582 -6.28 -9.57 8.27
N SER A 583 -5.19 -8.99 7.76
CA SER A 583 -3.86 -9.28 8.32
C SER A 583 -3.63 -8.51 9.61
N ILE A 584 -2.92 -9.08 10.59
CA ILE A 584 -2.55 -8.40 11.85
C ILE A 584 -1.83 -7.06 11.59
N HIS A 585 -0.96 -7.00 10.58
CA HIS A 585 -0.28 -5.76 10.16
C HIS A 585 -1.25 -4.63 9.76
N LYS A 586 -2.38 -4.98 9.14
CA LYS A 586 -3.40 -3.99 8.72
C LYS A 586 -4.35 -3.63 9.85
N SER A 587 -4.49 -4.48 10.87
CA SER A 587 -5.35 -4.18 12.02
C SER A 587 -4.69 -3.23 13.03
N GLN A 588 -3.37 -3.00 12.93
CA GLN A 588 -2.67 -2.03 13.77
C GLN A 588 -3.29 -0.63 13.67
N GLY A 589 -3.37 0.07 14.80
CA GLY A 589 -4.14 1.32 14.93
C GLY A 589 -5.67 1.16 14.97
N MET A 590 -6.25 0.05 14.48
CA MET A 590 -7.71 -0.16 14.44
C MET A 590 -8.27 -0.67 15.77
N THR A 591 -9.56 -0.44 16.00
CA THR A 591 -10.35 -1.06 17.07
C THR A 591 -11.40 -1.96 16.43
N LEU A 592 -11.47 -3.21 16.84
CA LEU A 592 -12.36 -4.21 16.25
C LEU A 592 -13.42 -4.64 17.26
N ASP A 593 -14.67 -4.70 16.81
CA ASP A 593 -15.79 -5.07 17.69
C ASP A 593 -15.75 -6.54 18.06
N CYS A 594 -15.23 -7.41 17.20
CA CYS A 594 -15.09 -8.83 17.47
C CYS A 594 -13.96 -9.44 16.61
N VAL A 595 -13.16 -10.31 17.22
CA VAL A 595 -11.91 -10.82 16.65
C VAL A 595 -11.79 -12.32 16.87
N GLU A 596 -11.40 -13.03 15.82
CA GLU A 596 -10.90 -14.40 15.90
C GLU A 596 -9.42 -14.43 15.50
N LEU A 597 -8.60 -15.16 16.26
CA LEU A 597 -7.16 -15.28 16.01
C LEU A 597 -6.71 -16.72 16.27
N SER A 598 -5.90 -17.28 15.37
CA SER A 598 -5.12 -18.49 15.65
C SER A 598 -3.71 -18.09 16.06
N LEU A 599 -3.26 -18.50 17.26
CA LEU A 599 -1.94 -18.14 17.78
C LEU A 599 -0.82 -19.07 17.30
N SER A 600 -1.14 -20.30 16.88
CA SER A 600 -0.18 -21.29 16.39
C SER A 600 0.65 -20.82 15.17
N ARG A 601 0.15 -19.83 14.41
CA ARG A 601 0.82 -19.29 13.22
C ARG A 601 1.57 -17.98 13.48
N VAL A 602 1.61 -17.50 14.72
CA VAL A 602 2.35 -16.30 15.13
C VAL A 602 3.84 -16.60 15.15
N PHE A 603 4.62 -15.76 14.47
CA PHE A 603 6.06 -15.96 14.33
C PHE A 603 6.88 -14.73 14.74
N GLU A 604 6.24 -13.57 14.92
CA GLU A 604 6.91 -12.31 15.26
C GLU A 604 6.66 -11.88 16.70
N TYR A 605 7.66 -11.24 17.30
CA TYR A 605 7.54 -10.55 18.58
C TYR A 605 6.43 -9.48 18.51
N GLY A 606 5.62 -9.39 19.57
CA GLY A 606 4.54 -8.40 19.66
C GLY A 606 3.35 -8.64 18.72
N GLN A 607 3.40 -9.63 17.82
CA GLN A 607 2.30 -9.89 16.87
C GLN A 607 1.04 -10.42 17.58
N ALA A 608 1.20 -11.32 18.55
CA ALA A 608 0.10 -11.75 19.41
C ALA A 608 -0.51 -10.56 20.18
N TYR A 609 0.34 -9.72 20.78
CA TYR A 609 -0.09 -8.51 21.49
C TYR A 609 -0.88 -7.55 20.59
N VAL A 610 -0.38 -7.28 19.37
CA VAL A 610 -1.08 -6.40 18.42
C VAL A 610 -2.46 -6.96 18.10
N ALA A 611 -2.57 -8.25 17.81
CA ALA A 611 -3.82 -8.89 17.45
C ALA A 611 -4.85 -8.86 18.59
N LEU A 612 -4.42 -9.23 19.81
CA LEU A 612 -5.29 -9.29 20.99
C LEU A 612 -5.75 -7.88 21.42
N SER A 613 -4.85 -6.88 21.36
CA SER A 613 -5.16 -5.49 21.73
C SER A 613 -6.13 -4.78 20.78
N ARG A 614 -6.56 -5.42 19.68
CA ARG A 614 -7.59 -4.88 18.76
C ARG A 614 -9.00 -5.02 19.32
N ALA A 615 -9.24 -6.05 20.13
CA ALA A 615 -10.54 -6.27 20.73
C ALA A 615 -10.84 -5.22 21.82
N LYS A 616 -12.12 -4.83 21.94
CA LYS A 616 -12.60 -3.93 23.00
C LYS A 616 -12.80 -4.65 24.35
N SER A 617 -13.14 -5.93 24.31
CA SER A 617 -13.40 -6.75 25.49
C SER A 617 -12.99 -8.20 25.25
N LEU A 618 -12.73 -8.93 26.33
CA LEU A 618 -12.41 -10.36 26.30
C LEU A 618 -13.60 -11.20 25.77
N ASP A 619 -14.83 -10.71 25.91
CA ASP A 619 -16.04 -11.38 25.39
C ASP A 619 -16.15 -11.36 23.88
N ASN A 620 -15.49 -10.39 23.25
CA ASN A 620 -15.47 -10.20 21.81
C ASN A 620 -14.22 -10.80 21.16
N LEU A 621 -13.50 -11.66 21.88
CA LEU A 621 -12.29 -12.29 21.44
C LEU A 621 -12.44 -13.82 21.48
N ARG A 622 -12.10 -14.48 20.37
CA ARG A 622 -11.98 -15.94 20.29
C ARG A 622 -10.59 -16.32 19.82
N ILE A 623 -9.90 -17.12 20.62
CA ILE A 623 -8.56 -17.60 20.32
C ILE A 623 -8.65 -19.08 19.95
N LEU A 624 -8.08 -19.40 18.80
CA LEU A 624 -7.87 -20.75 18.33
C LEU A 624 -6.41 -21.14 18.56
N ASP A 625 -6.17 -22.41 18.83
CA ASP A 625 -4.83 -23.00 18.95
C ASP A 625 -3.89 -22.14 19.82
N PHE A 626 -4.31 -21.90 21.05
CA PHE A 626 -3.53 -21.14 22.02
C PHE A 626 -2.20 -21.87 22.27
N ASP A 627 -1.10 -21.15 22.11
CA ASP A 627 0.25 -21.60 22.45
C ASP A 627 0.90 -20.50 23.31
N PRO A 628 1.21 -20.75 24.59
CA PRO A 628 1.92 -19.80 25.44
C PRO A 628 3.24 -19.33 24.83
N ASN A 629 3.92 -20.19 24.06
CA ASN A 629 5.18 -19.85 23.42
C ASN A 629 5.01 -18.81 22.32
N ALA A 630 3.80 -18.60 21.78
CA ALA A 630 3.54 -17.53 20.81
C ALA A 630 3.58 -16.13 21.46
N ILE A 631 3.46 -16.03 22.79
CA ILE A 631 3.52 -14.78 23.52
C ILE A 631 4.98 -14.45 23.81
N LYS A 632 5.58 -13.64 22.94
CA LYS A 632 6.96 -13.19 23.09
C LYS A 632 7.07 -11.68 22.90
N ALA A 633 7.94 -11.07 23.70
CA ALA A 633 8.42 -9.71 23.53
C ALA A 633 9.94 -9.70 23.33
N ASN A 634 10.43 -8.72 22.59
CA ASN A 634 11.86 -8.60 22.33
C ASN A 634 12.59 -8.03 23.56
N GLU A 635 13.62 -8.72 24.05
CA GLU A 635 14.35 -8.32 25.26
C GLU A 635 14.99 -6.94 25.17
N THR A 636 15.50 -6.55 24.00
CA THR A 636 16.11 -5.22 23.80
C THR A 636 15.06 -4.12 24.00
N VAL A 637 13.83 -4.37 23.56
CA VAL A 637 12.70 -3.46 23.75
C VAL A 637 12.26 -3.42 25.22
N ILE A 638 12.21 -4.57 25.89
CA ILE A 638 11.89 -4.63 27.34
C ILE A 638 12.88 -3.77 28.12
N LYS A 639 14.18 -3.95 27.89
CA LYS A 639 15.24 -3.15 28.54
C LYS A 639 15.11 -1.66 28.24
N PHE A 640 14.69 -1.29 27.02
CA PHE A 640 14.41 0.10 26.66
C PHE A 640 13.26 0.69 27.51
N TYR A 641 12.13 -0.02 27.64
CA TYR A 641 11.01 0.45 28.46
C TYR A 641 11.29 0.43 29.97
N GLU A 642 12.12 -0.50 30.46
CA GLU A 642 12.55 -0.52 31.86
C GLU A 642 13.40 0.71 32.21
N LYS A 643 14.27 1.15 31.30
CA LYS A 643 15.02 2.40 31.46
C LYS A 643 14.10 3.61 31.53
N LEU A 644 13.04 3.65 30.71
CA LEU A 644 12.07 4.74 30.71
C LEU A 644 11.26 4.85 32.00
N LYS A 645 11.04 3.75 32.73
CA LYS A 645 10.32 3.77 34.02
C LYS A 645 11.16 4.28 35.21
N ARG A 646 12.49 4.39 35.05
CA ARG A 646 13.40 4.84 36.12
C ARG A 646 13.60 6.36 36.16
N TYR A 647 13.01 7.08 35.20
CA TYR A 647 12.99 8.53 35.08
C TYR A 647 11.53 8.99 35.04
#